data_AF-A0A080WI28-F1
#
_entry.id   AF-A0A080WI28-F1
#
_cell.length_a   1.000
_cell.length_b   1.000
_cell.length_c   1.000
_cell.angle_alpha   90.00
_cell.angle_beta   90.00
_cell.angle_gamma   90.00
#
_symmetry.space_group_name_H-M   'P 1'
#
loop_
_entity.id
_entity.type
_entity.pdbx_description
1 polymer ?
#
loop_
_entity_poly.entity_id
_entity_poly.type
_entity_poly.pdbx_seq_one_letter_code
_entity_poly.pdbx_strand_id
1 'polypeptide(L)'
;MVDLRCMSFTTHPSRLIVAGCQATMLIIDLDKGTVVEKIPAEANYTIMKKSRHLCAATDAGSVHVLSLTDYTLLKSWKAHGAVINDLDARNDFLVTCGFSVRHIGTPIVDPLANVYDLKSLTPLSPVPFHAGAAYVRMHPRLQTTSFIASQSGQLQVVDLMNPNSISLRQANVSFMLGMEISPSGEALAVNDAECSVHLWGSPAKIHFNEMSKETEFPDVTPRPPMLDWSADTPLNVIGMPYYHDRLLSAWPSHLVFEVGSIPKQVDPAIIPYLHPSDMGQYAPNPRKTHRYQVENTRCQPTTETALAAPKFLSEKARAHTKSKSLGDKEPLDDLDGLKINGEAENDPLLKYSNVEIKYSKFGVDDFDFRYYNKTNFSGLETHISNSFTNALLQLFKFIPLAKNLALHHAATNCIYENCLLCEMGFLFDMLDKARGQSCQATNLLKTFSGFREAANLGLLEENLSNKSLASTIQSVNRFFLNQISNDYRLLYPGSDQLDQVFATSAIESVRCMYCRNEIVRAGNTFVSELIYPAVDIKQAARNPACRFSNILRASIEREAQNRGWCSTCRRYQQVAIRKTVERMPMVLMINAAINNPVCRQFWSIPGWLPEEVGIITDGKQMRCFEGAELQAQKREKTPNLLVYQLVGLVAEIDVVEQKKPHLVSFIDVAISATTPTEESKWHLFNDFLVTEVDKNEVLSFKQPWKQPCVLSYQISTARHGVDDSWKNALDTTLLFYEWSMNNCRPIESCQVLKPNEKPTPGTAIALDTEFVDLEKAEIEVKADGTHEMIRPSKSGLARVSVIRGNGTLESSPFIDDYITIKDPIVDYVTQYSGIKPGDLDPRTSAHNLVPLKAVFSSATD
;
A
#
# COMPACT_ATOMS: atom_id res chain seq x y z
N MET A 1 13.12 -23.83 -9.66
CA MET A 1 13.52 -25.05 -10.39
C MET A 1 12.81 -24.98 -11.72
N VAL A 2 13.53 -24.90 -12.84
CA VAL A 2 12.93 -24.53 -14.13
C VAL A 2 12.77 -25.77 -15.03
N ASP A 3 13.69 -26.74 -14.97
CA ASP A 3 13.60 -28.02 -15.68
C ASP A 3 14.42 -29.10 -14.95
N LEU A 4 13.78 -30.19 -14.51
CA LEU A 4 14.42 -31.35 -13.86
C LEU A 4 14.14 -32.60 -14.70
N ARG A 5 15.18 -33.24 -15.22
CA ARG A 5 15.08 -34.37 -16.17
C ARG A 5 15.68 -35.67 -15.65
N CYS A 6 16.69 -35.58 -14.79
CA CYS A 6 17.40 -36.73 -14.28
C CYS A 6 17.72 -36.60 -12.80
N MET A 7 17.86 -37.76 -12.15
CA MET A 7 18.27 -37.86 -10.75
C MET A 7 19.15 -39.09 -10.55
N SER A 8 20.00 -39.04 -9.53
CA SER A 8 20.79 -40.18 -9.08
C SER A 8 21.06 -40.07 -7.58
N PHE A 9 21.39 -41.18 -6.93
CA PHE A 9 21.85 -41.16 -5.54
C PHE A 9 23.26 -40.60 -5.46
N THR A 10 23.55 -39.88 -4.39
CA THR A 10 24.92 -39.46 -4.05
C THR A 10 25.69 -40.61 -3.38
N THR A 11 26.87 -40.35 -2.81
CA THR A 11 27.56 -41.31 -1.92
C THR A 11 26.75 -41.59 -0.65
N HIS A 12 25.94 -40.64 -0.19
CA HIS A 12 25.00 -40.81 0.91
C HIS A 12 23.64 -41.37 0.44
N PRO A 13 23.08 -42.38 1.12
CA PRO A 13 21.85 -43.04 0.70
C PRO A 13 20.59 -42.15 0.81
N SER A 14 20.56 -41.20 1.75
CA SER A 14 19.44 -40.27 1.92
C SER A 14 19.56 -38.96 1.12
N ARG A 15 20.55 -38.86 0.24
CA ARG A 15 20.76 -37.66 -0.60
C ARG A 15 20.68 -37.98 -2.08
N LEU A 16 19.87 -37.21 -2.79
CA LEU A 16 19.69 -37.27 -4.24
C LEU A 16 20.37 -36.08 -4.90
N ILE A 17 21.10 -36.33 -5.99
CA ILE A 17 21.50 -35.29 -6.94
C ILE A 17 20.46 -35.25 -8.07
N VAL A 18 19.95 -34.06 -8.37
CA VAL A 18 18.93 -33.83 -9.39
C VAL A 18 19.41 -32.76 -10.36
N ALA A 19 19.24 -33.01 -11.66
CA ALA A 19 19.66 -32.11 -12.73
C ALA A 19 18.66 -32.12 -13.89
N GLY A 20 18.86 -31.21 -14.83
CA GLY A 20 18.06 -31.11 -16.06
C GLY A 20 18.76 -30.20 -17.06
N CYS A 21 17.99 -29.68 -18.02
CA CYS A 21 18.46 -28.68 -18.99
C CYS A 21 18.56 -27.28 -18.33
N GLN A 22 19.28 -27.18 -17.21
CA GLN A 22 19.46 -25.98 -16.42
C GLN A 22 20.93 -25.87 -15.96
N ALA A 23 21.38 -24.64 -15.70
CA ALA A 23 22.77 -24.35 -15.35
C ALA A 23 23.20 -24.82 -13.93
N THR A 24 22.32 -25.47 -13.17
CA THR A 24 22.59 -25.88 -11.78
C THR A 24 22.05 -27.28 -11.48
N MET A 25 22.88 -28.12 -10.85
CA MET A 25 22.48 -29.36 -10.20
C MET A 25 22.14 -29.09 -8.73
N LEU A 26 21.22 -29.87 -8.17
CA LEU A 26 20.73 -29.71 -6.79
C LEU A 26 20.96 -30.99 -6.00
N ILE A 27 21.44 -30.86 -4.77
CA ILE A 27 21.48 -31.96 -3.81
C ILE A 27 20.33 -31.81 -2.82
N ILE A 28 19.47 -32.81 -2.75
CA ILE A 28 18.27 -32.84 -1.89
C ILE A 28 18.44 -33.90 -0.82
N ASP A 29 18.19 -33.53 0.43
CA ASP A 29 18.13 -34.45 1.58
C ASP A 29 16.70 -34.95 1.74
N LEU A 30 16.52 -36.26 1.61
CA LEU A 30 15.21 -36.92 1.65
C LEU A 30 14.61 -36.93 3.06
N ASP A 31 15.44 -36.99 4.10
CA ASP A 31 14.98 -37.07 5.49
C ASP A 31 14.44 -35.70 5.96
N LYS A 32 15.07 -34.62 5.48
CA LYS A 32 14.69 -33.24 5.81
C LYS A 32 13.72 -32.60 4.82
N GLY A 33 13.63 -33.12 3.59
CA GLY A 33 12.84 -32.52 2.51
C GLY A 33 13.39 -31.16 2.02
N THR A 34 14.69 -30.91 2.21
CA THR A 34 15.33 -29.62 1.90
C THR A 34 16.47 -29.75 0.90
N VAL A 35 16.68 -28.71 0.09
CA VAL A 35 17.88 -28.59 -0.79
C VAL A 35 19.09 -28.23 0.07
N VAL A 36 20.08 -29.11 0.11
CA VAL A 36 21.33 -28.94 0.87
C VAL A 36 22.33 -28.10 0.11
N GLU A 37 22.50 -28.36 -1.19
CA GLU A 37 23.57 -27.77 -1.99
C GLU A 37 23.12 -27.50 -3.43
N LYS A 38 23.73 -26.48 -4.05
CA LYS A 38 23.54 -26.14 -5.46
C LYS A 38 24.90 -26.09 -6.15
N ILE A 39 25.08 -26.93 -7.16
CA ILE A 39 26.35 -27.10 -7.88
C ILE A 39 26.15 -26.58 -9.31
N PRO A 40 27.10 -25.83 -9.90
CA PRO A 40 27.00 -25.44 -11.30
C PRO A 40 27.04 -26.67 -12.22
N ALA A 41 26.14 -26.72 -13.21
CA ALA A 41 26.13 -27.77 -14.24
C ALA A 41 26.99 -27.32 -15.43
N GLU A 42 27.97 -28.15 -15.83
CA GLU A 42 28.82 -27.85 -16.99
C GLU A 42 28.12 -28.03 -18.34
N ALA A 43 27.05 -28.85 -18.39
CA ALA A 43 26.25 -29.10 -19.58
C ALA A 43 24.79 -29.37 -19.19
N ASN A 44 23.92 -29.40 -20.20
CA ASN A 44 22.52 -29.80 -20.03
C ASN A 44 22.44 -31.32 -19.90
N TYR A 45 21.99 -31.81 -18.74
CA TYR A 45 21.96 -33.25 -18.47
C TYR A 45 20.55 -33.84 -18.61
N THR A 46 20.44 -34.95 -19.35
CA THR A 46 19.17 -35.63 -19.63
C THR A 46 19.02 -36.95 -18.88
N ILE A 47 20.12 -37.70 -18.67
CA ILE A 47 20.13 -39.00 -17.97
C ILE A 47 21.33 -39.02 -17.01
N MET A 48 21.16 -39.56 -15.81
CA MET A 48 22.25 -39.77 -14.85
C MET A 48 22.19 -41.18 -14.27
N LYS A 49 23.34 -41.86 -14.23
CA LYS A 49 23.50 -43.17 -13.59
C LYS A 49 24.76 -43.18 -12.74
N LYS A 50 24.60 -43.61 -11.48
CA LYS A 50 25.72 -43.83 -10.56
C LYS A 50 26.26 -45.24 -10.73
N SER A 51 27.58 -45.34 -10.92
CA SER A 51 28.34 -46.58 -10.79
C SER A 51 29.62 -46.27 -9.98
N ARG A 52 30.82 -46.63 -10.48
CA ARG A 52 32.12 -46.18 -9.96
C ARG A 52 32.25 -44.64 -9.97
N HIS A 53 31.67 -44.00 -10.98
CA HIS A 53 31.57 -42.56 -11.15
C HIS A 53 30.10 -42.19 -11.44
N LEU A 54 29.78 -40.89 -11.44
CA LEU A 54 28.48 -40.41 -11.89
C LEU A 54 28.53 -40.18 -13.41
N CYS A 55 27.86 -41.02 -14.18
CA CYS A 55 27.78 -40.89 -15.63
C CYS A 55 26.55 -40.07 -16.00
N ALA A 56 26.75 -38.93 -16.66
CA ALA A 56 25.69 -38.01 -17.05
C ALA A 56 25.66 -37.83 -18.58
N ALA A 57 24.52 -38.15 -19.20
CA ALA A 57 24.28 -37.93 -20.62
C ALA A 57 23.91 -36.46 -20.88
N THR A 58 24.50 -35.89 -21.91
CA THR A 58 24.20 -34.53 -22.38
C THR A 58 23.16 -34.53 -23.50
N ASP A 59 22.46 -33.41 -23.68
CA ASP A 59 21.57 -33.18 -24.82
C ASP A 59 22.30 -33.21 -26.18
N ALA A 60 23.61 -32.95 -26.18
CA ALA A 60 24.47 -32.98 -27.35
C ALA A 60 25.04 -34.37 -27.69
N GLY A 61 24.57 -35.47 -27.07
CA GLY A 61 25.01 -36.83 -27.42
C GLY A 61 26.37 -37.25 -26.84
N SER A 62 26.92 -36.46 -25.91
CA SER A 62 28.14 -36.79 -25.16
C SER A 62 27.80 -37.35 -23.77
N VAL A 63 28.71 -38.15 -23.22
CA VAL A 63 28.68 -38.62 -21.83
C VAL A 63 29.76 -37.89 -21.03
N HIS A 64 29.35 -37.25 -19.94
CA HIS A 64 30.24 -36.68 -18.94
C HIS A 64 30.39 -37.65 -17.77
N VAL A 65 31.62 -38.00 -17.43
CA VAL A 65 31.95 -38.80 -16.25
C VAL A 65 32.36 -37.84 -15.14
N LEU A 66 31.52 -37.72 -14.12
CA LEU A 66 31.70 -36.81 -13.00
C LEU A 66 32.20 -37.57 -11.77
N SER A 67 33.03 -36.89 -10.97
CA SER A 67 33.49 -37.38 -9.67
C SER A 67 32.33 -37.50 -8.67
N LEU A 68 32.35 -38.49 -7.79
CA LEU A 68 31.30 -38.68 -6.76
C LEU A 68 31.53 -37.83 -5.50
N THR A 69 32.71 -37.22 -5.34
CA THR A 69 33.05 -36.39 -4.17
C THR A 69 32.70 -34.93 -4.35
N ASP A 70 33.00 -34.39 -5.53
CA ASP A 70 32.98 -32.96 -5.86
C ASP A 70 32.24 -32.66 -7.17
N TYR A 71 31.75 -33.68 -7.87
CA TYR A 71 30.97 -33.56 -9.11
C TYR A 71 31.67 -32.80 -10.24
N THR A 72 33.01 -32.73 -10.20
CA THR A 72 33.85 -32.19 -11.27
C THR A 72 33.95 -33.16 -12.43
N LEU A 73 34.14 -32.63 -13.65
CA LEU A 73 34.29 -33.43 -14.85
C LEU A 73 35.65 -34.13 -14.92
N LEU A 74 35.63 -35.46 -14.91
CA LEU A 74 36.81 -36.30 -15.07
C LEU A 74 37.11 -36.61 -16.53
N LYS A 75 36.07 -36.94 -17.32
CA LYS A 75 36.20 -37.33 -18.73
C LYS A 75 34.93 -37.01 -19.49
N SER A 76 35.08 -36.61 -20.76
CA SER A 76 33.98 -36.45 -21.71
C SER A 76 34.19 -37.36 -22.92
N TRP A 77 33.15 -38.11 -23.31
CA TRP A 77 33.13 -38.96 -24.50
C TRP A 77 32.00 -38.53 -25.43
N LYS A 78 32.30 -38.32 -26.72
CA LYS A 78 31.27 -38.14 -27.74
C LYS A 78 30.74 -39.53 -28.14
N ALA A 79 29.60 -39.92 -27.57
CA ALA A 79 29.04 -41.26 -27.77
C ALA A 79 28.22 -41.36 -29.07
N HIS A 80 27.32 -40.40 -29.28
CA HIS A 80 26.40 -40.42 -30.42
C HIS A 80 26.39 -39.06 -31.14
N GLY A 81 25.98 -39.05 -32.41
CA GLY A 81 26.00 -37.84 -33.24
C GLY A 81 25.02 -36.77 -32.75
N ALA A 82 23.81 -37.17 -32.34
CA ALA A 82 22.73 -36.27 -31.94
C ALA A 82 22.45 -36.32 -30.43
N VAL A 83 21.71 -37.33 -29.95
CA VAL A 83 21.27 -37.44 -28.55
C VAL A 83 21.40 -38.88 -28.07
N ILE A 84 21.68 -39.05 -26.77
CA ILE A 84 21.67 -40.36 -26.10
C ILE A 84 20.22 -40.69 -25.75
N ASN A 85 19.73 -41.84 -26.24
CA ASN A 85 18.36 -42.28 -25.95
C ASN A 85 18.28 -43.00 -24.60
N ASP A 86 19.26 -43.85 -24.33
CA ASP A 86 19.31 -44.63 -23.10
C ASP A 86 20.77 -44.90 -22.69
N LEU A 87 20.98 -44.99 -21.38
CA LEU A 87 22.30 -45.12 -20.77
C LEU A 87 22.18 -45.93 -19.47
N ASP A 88 23.02 -46.95 -19.33
CA ASP A 88 23.13 -47.70 -18.09
C ASP A 88 24.58 -47.96 -17.69
N ALA A 89 24.84 -47.86 -16.39
CA ALA A 89 26.17 -47.95 -15.80
C ALA A 89 26.14 -48.91 -14.61
N ARG A 90 26.95 -49.96 -14.65
CA ARG A 90 27.09 -50.90 -13.53
C ARG A 90 28.53 -51.36 -13.39
N ASN A 91 29.03 -51.36 -12.15
CA ASN A 91 30.41 -51.69 -11.80
C ASN A 91 31.42 -50.88 -12.65
N ASP A 92 32.20 -51.56 -13.47
CA ASP A 92 33.25 -50.96 -14.29
C ASP A 92 32.81 -50.67 -15.73
N PHE A 93 31.57 -50.98 -16.13
CA PHE A 93 31.10 -50.78 -17.51
C PHE A 93 29.99 -49.75 -17.61
N LEU A 94 30.03 -49.00 -18.71
CA LEU A 94 28.98 -48.11 -19.17
C LEU A 94 28.60 -48.51 -20.59
N VAL A 95 27.30 -48.63 -20.85
CA VAL A 95 26.78 -48.90 -22.19
C VAL A 95 25.77 -47.81 -22.56
N THR A 96 25.89 -47.29 -23.78
CA THR A 96 25.02 -46.22 -24.29
C THR A 96 24.45 -46.55 -25.65
N CYS A 97 23.24 -46.07 -25.89
CA CYS A 97 22.62 -46.09 -27.19
C CYS A 97 21.92 -44.76 -27.48
N GLY A 98 21.78 -44.42 -28.76
CA GLY A 98 21.37 -43.09 -29.14
C GLY A 98 21.12 -42.95 -30.62
N PHE A 99 20.93 -41.71 -31.02
CA PHE A 99 20.64 -41.35 -32.40
C PHE A 99 21.82 -40.64 -33.03
N SER A 100 22.04 -40.90 -34.30
CA SER A 100 22.92 -40.11 -35.15
C SER A 100 22.19 -39.62 -36.39
N VAL A 101 22.58 -38.44 -36.86
CA VAL A 101 22.03 -37.83 -38.07
C VAL A 101 22.98 -38.11 -39.21
N ARG A 102 22.56 -38.92 -40.19
CA ARG A 102 23.33 -39.19 -41.41
C ARG A 102 22.84 -38.23 -42.50
N HIS A 103 23.57 -37.12 -42.69
CA HIS A 103 23.18 -35.98 -43.54
C HIS A 103 21.89 -35.26 -43.09
N ILE A 104 21.61 -34.09 -43.65
CA ILE A 104 20.41 -33.28 -43.33
C ILE A 104 19.17 -34.17 -43.50
N GLY A 105 18.60 -34.62 -42.39
CA GLY A 105 17.57 -35.66 -42.35
C GLY A 105 17.17 -36.00 -40.91
N THR A 106 16.17 -36.87 -40.77
CA THR A 106 15.65 -37.30 -39.46
C THR A 106 16.69 -38.11 -38.68
N PRO A 107 16.76 -37.98 -37.34
CA PRO A 107 17.66 -38.77 -36.52
C PRO A 107 17.33 -40.27 -36.62
N ILE A 108 18.34 -41.11 -36.87
CA ILE A 108 18.20 -42.56 -36.99
C ILE A 108 18.87 -43.20 -35.77
N VAL A 109 18.26 -44.26 -35.23
CA VAL A 109 18.83 -45.05 -34.12
C VAL A 109 20.14 -45.68 -34.57
N ASP A 110 21.19 -45.54 -33.76
CA ASP A 110 22.50 -46.09 -34.10
C ASP A 110 22.47 -47.64 -34.13
N PRO A 111 23.07 -48.27 -35.16
CA PRO A 111 23.09 -49.73 -35.29
C PRO A 111 24.17 -50.38 -34.41
N LEU A 112 24.54 -49.73 -33.30
CA LEU A 112 25.57 -50.15 -32.37
C LEU A 112 25.28 -49.61 -30.97
N ALA A 113 25.70 -50.35 -29.96
CA ALA A 113 25.74 -49.88 -28.58
C ALA A 113 27.20 -49.58 -28.21
N ASN A 114 27.49 -48.36 -27.79
CA ASN A 114 28.85 -47.97 -27.39
C ASN A 114 29.12 -48.46 -25.98
N VAL A 115 30.33 -48.99 -25.75
CA VAL A 115 30.75 -49.56 -24.48
C VAL A 115 31.98 -48.81 -23.98
N TYR A 116 32.01 -48.48 -22.70
CA TYR A 116 33.11 -47.77 -22.07
C TYR A 116 33.52 -48.47 -20.77
N ASP A 117 34.83 -48.51 -20.51
CA ASP A 117 35.40 -48.96 -19.25
C ASP A 117 35.57 -47.76 -18.30
N LEU A 118 34.81 -47.76 -17.21
CA LEU A 118 34.83 -46.76 -16.15
C LEU A 118 36.05 -46.89 -15.23
N LYS A 119 36.75 -48.04 -15.22
CA LYS A 119 37.96 -48.23 -14.42
C LYS A 119 39.17 -47.57 -15.04
N SER A 120 39.37 -47.74 -16.35
CA SER A 120 40.47 -47.11 -17.10
C SER A 120 40.09 -45.79 -17.78
N LEU A 121 38.80 -45.44 -17.78
CA LEU A 121 38.23 -44.30 -18.51
C LEU A 121 38.54 -44.34 -20.02
N THR A 122 38.48 -45.53 -20.61
CA THR A 122 38.72 -45.77 -22.04
C THR A 122 37.47 -46.32 -22.75
N PRO A 123 37.23 -45.94 -24.01
CA PRO A 123 36.20 -46.58 -24.84
C PRO A 123 36.62 -48.00 -25.24
N LEU A 124 35.67 -48.94 -25.20
CA LEU A 124 35.84 -50.30 -25.69
C LEU A 124 35.20 -50.46 -27.09
N SER A 125 35.43 -51.60 -27.72
CA SER A 125 34.80 -51.92 -29.02
C SER A 125 33.27 -51.91 -28.89
N PRO A 126 32.54 -51.13 -29.71
CA PRO A 126 31.09 -51.08 -29.65
C PRO A 126 30.47 -52.41 -30.08
N VAL A 127 29.33 -52.76 -29.49
CA VAL A 127 28.58 -53.99 -29.81
C VAL A 127 27.68 -53.71 -31.02
N PRO A 128 27.85 -54.44 -32.15
CA PRO A 128 27.01 -54.23 -33.33
C PRO A 128 25.58 -54.74 -33.08
N PHE A 129 24.58 -53.91 -33.42
CA PHE A 129 23.16 -54.23 -33.28
C PHE A 129 22.38 -53.67 -34.48
N HIS A 130 22.25 -54.46 -35.53
CA HIS A 130 21.73 -53.99 -36.83
C HIS A 130 20.28 -53.49 -36.82
N ALA A 131 19.46 -53.92 -35.84
CA ALA A 131 18.07 -53.50 -35.73
C ALA A 131 17.88 -52.10 -35.07
N GLY A 132 18.98 -51.42 -34.73
CA GLY A 132 18.98 -50.13 -34.05
C GLY A 132 18.88 -50.29 -32.54
N ALA A 133 19.96 -49.97 -31.82
CA ALA A 133 20.00 -50.07 -30.37
C ALA A 133 19.23 -48.89 -29.76
N ALA A 134 18.07 -49.15 -29.18
CA ALA A 134 17.21 -48.11 -28.61
C ALA A 134 17.24 -48.10 -27.09
N TYR A 135 17.25 -49.27 -26.44
CA TYR A 135 17.29 -49.39 -24.98
C TYR A 135 18.41 -50.31 -24.54
N VAL A 136 18.98 -50.02 -23.38
CA VAL A 136 20.13 -50.75 -22.83
C VAL A 136 19.98 -50.90 -21.33
N ARG A 137 20.13 -52.13 -20.82
CA ARG A 137 20.20 -52.40 -19.38
C ARG A 137 21.29 -53.41 -19.05
N MET A 138 22.09 -53.10 -18.03
CA MET A 138 23.09 -54.00 -17.48
C MET A 138 22.43 -54.96 -16.48
N HIS A 139 22.80 -56.24 -16.53
CA HIS A 139 22.29 -57.20 -15.56
C HIS A 139 22.84 -56.89 -14.15
N PRO A 140 22.00 -56.86 -13.09
CA PRO A 140 22.44 -56.44 -11.76
C PRO A 140 23.47 -57.40 -11.13
N ARG A 141 23.30 -58.72 -11.30
CA ARG A 141 24.22 -59.75 -10.77
C ARG A 141 25.37 -60.14 -11.70
N LEU A 142 25.17 -60.11 -13.02
CA LEU A 142 26.15 -60.52 -14.02
C LEU A 142 26.86 -59.28 -14.56
N GLN A 143 28.10 -59.04 -14.09
CA GLN A 143 28.76 -57.74 -14.24
C GLN A 143 29.06 -57.33 -15.69
N THR A 144 29.23 -58.30 -16.60
CA THR A 144 29.57 -58.06 -18.01
C THR A 144 28.38 -58.30 -18.95
N THR A 145 27.22 -58.70 -18.45
CA THR A 145 26.07 -59.02 -19.29
C THR A 145 25.19 -57.79 -19.48
N SER A 146 24.95 -57.42 -20.74
CA SER A 146 24.09 -56.31 -21.15
C SER A 146 22.93 -56.80 -22.00
N PHE A 147 21.76 -56.20 -21.81
CA PHE A 147 20.56 -56.36 -22.62
C PHE A 147 20.45 -55.15 -23.53
N ILE A 148 20.39 -55.39 -24.84
CA ILE A 148 20.24 -54.36 -25.87
C ILE A 148 18.94 -54.63 -26.62
N ALA A 149 18.04 -53.66 -26.71
CA ALA A 149 16.74 -53.81 -27.35
C ALA A 149 16.51 -52.78 -28.48
N SER A 150 15.81 -53.18 -29.53
CA SER A 150 15.28 -52.29 -30.57
C SER A 150 13.90 -51.74 -30.18
N GLN A 151 13.47 -50.67 -30.87
CA GLN A 151 12.09 -50.17 -30.77
C GLN A 151 11.05 -51.19 -31.26
N SER A 152 11.45 -52.15 -32.11
CA SER A 152 10.59 -53.22 -32.63
C SER A 152 10.56 -54.48 -31.76
N GLY A 153 11.16 -54.46 -30.57
CA GLY A 153 11.13 -55.58 -29.64
C GLY A 153 12.21 -56.65 -29.83
N GLN A 154 13.14 -56.48 -30.77
CA GLN A 154 14.29 -57.39 -30.89
C GLN A 154 15.25 -57.14 -29.72
N LEU A 155 15.60 -58.19 -28.98
CA LEU A 155 16.43 -58.13 -27.78
C LEU A 155 17.68 -59.01 -27.95
N GLN A 156 18.86 -58.49 -27.63
CA GLN A 156 20.10 -59.25 -27.59
C GLN A 156 20.70 -59.18 -26.18
N VAL A 157 20.95 -60.36 -25.60
CA VAL A 157 21.73 -60.51 -24.37
C VAL A 157 23.16 -60.80 -24.77
N VAL A 158 24.08 -59.90 -24.44
CA VAL A 158 25.47 -59.93 -24.87
C VAL A 158 26.39 -59.89 -23.66
N ASP A 159 27.45 -60.67 -23.69
CA ASP A 159 28.59 -60.51 -22.78
C ASP A 159 29.57 -59.49 -23.36
N LEU A 160 29.78 -58.37 -22.68
CA LEU A 160 30.65 -57.28 -23.12
C LEU A 160 32.11 -57.71 -23.29
N MET A 161 32.55 -58.76 -22.58
CA MET A 161 33.91 -59.29 -22.71
C MET A 161 34.03 -60.32 -23.84
N ASN A 162 32.92 -60.91 -24.29
CA ASN A 162 32.87 -61.83 -25.41
C ASN A 162 31.68 -61.49 -26.33
N PRO A 163 31.84 -60.52 -27.24
CA PRO A 163 30.76 -60.09 -28.13
C PRO A 163 30.22 -61.17 -29.08
N ASN A 164 30.91 -62.31 -29.19
CA ASN A 164 30.46 -63.45 -30.01
C ASN A 164 29.38 -64.29 -29.32
N SER A 165 29.27 -64.24 -27.99
CA SER A 165 28.20 -64.93 -27.25
C SER A 165 26.96 -64.04 -27.16
N ILE A 166 26.13 -64.09 -28.20
CA ILE A 166 24.88 -63.34 -28.31
C ILE A 166 23.69 -64.29 -28.15
N SER A 167 22.81 -64.03 -27.19
CA SER A 167 21.51 -64.69 -27.09
C SER A 167 20.42 -63.75 -27.61
N LEU A 168 19.84 -64.11 -28.77
CA LEU A 168 18.78 -63.33 -29.40
C LEU A 168 17.40 -63.75 -28.87
N ARG A 169 16.57 -62.78 -28.53
CA ARG A 169 15.17 -62.95 -28.15
C ARG A 169 14.30 -61.92 -28.87
N GLN A 170 13.01 -62.21 -29.01
CA GLN A 170 12.06 -61.31 -29.65
C GLN A 170 10.87 -61.08 -28.72
N ALA A 171 10.62 -59.82 -28.39
CA ALA A 171 9.40 -59.37 -27.74
C ALA A 171 8.33 -59.10 -28.81
N ASN A 172 7.16 -59.70 -28.63
CA ASN A 172 6.02 -59.48 -29.51
C ASN A 172 5.31 -58.18 -29.10
N VAL A 173 5.95 -57.05 -29.42
CA VAL A 173 5.46 -55.70 -29.13
C VAL A 173 5.38 -54.90 -30.43
N SER A 174 4.36 -54.05 -30.57
CA SER A 174 4.20 -53.18 -31.73
C SER A 174 5.26 -52.06 -31.75
N PHE A 175 5.48 -51.41 -30.60
CA PHE A 175 6.53 -50.43 -30.38
C PHE A 175 6.93 -50.39 -28.91
N MET A 176 8.22 -50.61 -28.61
CA MET A 176 8.76 -50.61 -27.26
C MET A 176 8.97 -49.17 -26.76
N LEU A 177 8.41 -48.85 -25.59
CA LEU A 177 8.58 -47.56 -24.92
C LEU A 177 9.68 -47.58 -23.84
N GLY A 178 10.20 -48.74 -23.49
CA GLY A 178 11.24 -48.90 -22.49
C GLY A 178 11.46 -50.34 -22.05
N MET A 179 12.47 -50.51 -21.19
CA MET A 179 12.89 -51.80 -20.67
C MET A 179 13.55 -51.61 -19.30
N GLU A 180 13.19 -52.44 -18.32
CA GLU A 180 13.84 -52.47 -17.01
C GLU A 180 14.10 -53.88 -16.52
N ILE A 181 15.20 -54.05 -15.78
CA ILE A 181 15.57 -55.33 -15.16
C ILE A 181 15.37 -55.18 -13.65
N SER A 182 14.68 -56.16 -13.05
CA SER A 182 14.55 -56.27 -11.60
C SER A 182 15.91 -56.30 -10.91
N PRO A 183 16.07 -55.70 -9.71
CA PRO A 183 17.29 -55.80 -8.92
C PRO A 183 17.79 -57.24 -8.67
N SER A 184 16.90 -58.22 -8.56
CA SER A 184 17.26 -59.65 -8.46
C SER A 184 17.91 -60.21 -9.73
N GLY A 185 17.67 -59.59 -10.88
CA GLY A 185 18.04 -60.10 -12.21
C GLY A 185 17.14 -61.23 -12.74
N GLU A 186 16.05 -61.56 -12.05
CA GLU A 186 15.19 -62.70 -12.38
C GLU A 186 13.97 -62.33 -13.23
N ALA A 187 13.66 -61.03 -13.30
CA ALA A 187 12.59 -60.43 -14.09
C ALA A 187 13.11 -59.32 -15.01
N LEU A 188 12.62 -59.32 -16.25
CA LEU A 188 12.75 -58.26 -17.23
C LEU A 188 11.34 -57.76 -17.57
N ALA A 189 11.13 -56.45 -17.51
CA ALA A 189 9.86 -55.82 -17.89
C ALA A 189 10.06 -54.97 -19.15
N VAL A 190 9.17 -55.14 -20.12
CA VAL A 190 9.12 -54.36 -21.36
C VAL A 190 7.77 -53.68 -21.44
N ASN A 191 7.75 -52.36 -21.59
CA ASN A 191 6.53 -51.60 -21.83
C ASN A 191 6.35 -51.32 -23.32
N ASP A 192 5.12 -51.50 -23.81
CA ASP A 192 4.76 -51.18 -25.18
C ASP A 192 3.90 -49.91 -25.29
N ALA A 193 3.71 -49.44 -26.53
CA ALA A 193 2.86 -48.29 -26.85
C ALA A 193 1.35 -48.55 -26.68
N GLU A 194 0.95 -49.79 -26.38
CA GLU A 194 -0.43 -50.21 -26.11
C GLU A 194 -0.75 -50.23 -24.61
N CYS A 195 0.11 -49.61 -23.79
CA CYS A 195 -0.01 -49.54 -22.33
C CYS A 195 0.03 -50.91 -21.64
N SER A 196 0.63 -51.92 -22.28
CA SER A 196 0.85 -53.24 -21.71
C SER A 196 2.28 -53.42 -21.20
N VAL A 197 2.43 -54.13 -20.09
CA VAL A 197 3.73 -54.50 -19.51
C VAL A 197 3.96 -55.99 -19.72
N HIS A 198 4.96 -56.32 -20.54
CA HIS A 198 5.38 -57.68 -20.81
C HIS A 198 6.45 -58.08 -19.80
N LEU A 199 6.09 -59.00 -18.90
CA LEU A 199 6.98 -59.50 -17.85
C LEU A 199 7.63 -60.82 -18.27
N TRP A 200 8.95 -60.84 -18.35
CA TRP A 200 9.76 -61.99 -18.72
C TRP A 200 10.56 -62.47 -17.52
N GLY A 201 10.34 -63.71 -17.13
CA GLY A 201 11.04 -64.35 -16.02
C GLY A 201 10.55 -65.79 -15.88
N SER A 202 11.10 -66.54 -14.92
CA SER A 202 10.59 -67.86 -14.61
C SER A 202 9.28 -67.72 -13.81
N PRO A 203 8.12 -68.19 -14.30
CA PRO A 203 6.82 -67.94 -13.66
C PRO A 203 6.72 -68.39 -12.19
N ALA A 204 7.49 -69.42 -11.82
CA ALA A 204 7.48 -69.99 -10.47
C ALA A 204 8.61 -69.49 -9.56
N LYS A 205 9.53 -68.66 -10.07
CA LYS A 205 10.76 -68.26 -9.33
C LYS A 205 11.05 -66.76 -9.41
N ILE A 206 10.10 -65.95 -9.87
CA ILE A 206 10.35 -64.54 -10.10
C ILE A 206 10.31 -63.76 -8.79
N HIS A 207 11.44 -63.17 -8.41
CA HIS A 207 11.51 -62.19 -7.34
C HIS A 207 11.91 -60.85 -7.94
N PHE A 208 11.31 -59.75 -7.52
CA PHE A 208 11.71 -58.43 -7.99
C PHE A 208 12.87 -57.86 -7.18
N ASN A 209 12.80 -58.00 -5.86
CA ASN A 209 13.78 -57.45 -4.92
C ASN A 209 14.63 -58.56 -4.30
N GLU A 210 15.85 -58.24 -3.86
CA GLU A 210 16.73 -59.18 -3.15
C GLU A 210 16.17 -59.55 -1.77
N MET A 211 15.53 -58.59 -1.09
CA MET A 211 14.81 -58.81 0.17
C MET A 211 13.36 -58.35 0.01
N SER A 212 12.48 -59.29 -0.37
CA SER A 212 11.05 -59.04 -0.46
C SER A 212 10.42 -59.16 0.92
N LYS A 213 9.68 -58.13 1.35
CA LYS A 213 8.71 -58.22 2.45
C LYS A 213 7.31 -58.29 1.85
N GLU A 214 6.40 -59.00 2.51
CA GLU A 214 4.98 -58.93 2.13
C GLU A 214 4.49 -57.49 2.29
N THR A 215 3.66 -57.04 1.34
CA THR A 215 2.99 -55.75 1.44
C THR A 215 2.06 -55.80 2.65
N GLU A 216 2.31 -54.96 3.64
CA GLU A 216 1.40 -54.78 4.77
C GLU A 216 0.12 -54.10 4.25
N PHE A 217 -0.96 -54.87 4.15
CA PHE A 217 -2.29 -54.33 3.87
C PHE A 217 -2.93 -53.90 5.20
N PRO A 218 -3.75 -52.84 5.20
CA PRO A 218 -4.50 -52.46 6.38
C PRO A 218 -5.43 -53.60 6.80
N ASP A 219 -5.43 -53.92 8.11
CA ASP A 219 -6.36 -54.89 8.66
C ASP A 219 -7.81 -54.51 8.34
N VAL A 220 -8.63 -55.51 8.01
CA VAL A 220 -10.07 -55.30 7.82
C VAL A 220 -10.66 -54.90 9.16
N THR A 221 -11.02 -53.62 9.31
CA THR A 221 -11.63 -53.12 10.54
C THR A 221 -12.89 -53.92 10.85
N PRO A 222 -12.98 -54.61 12.00
CA PRO A 222 -14.20 -55.32 12.39
C PRO A 222 -15.35 -54.31 12.45
N ARG A 223 -16.53 -54.70 11.96
CA ARG A 223 -17.71 -53.83 12.07
C ARG A 223 -17.98 -53.57 13.56
N PRO A 224 -18.07 -52.30 14.00
CA PRO A 224 -18.40 -52.01 15.38
C PRO A 224 -19.82 -52.55 15.69
N PRO A 225 -20.07 -53.01 16.92
CA PRO A 225 -21.40 -53.40 17.35
C PRO A 225 -22.37 -52.22 17.20
N MET A 226 -23.61 -52.48 16.80
CA MET A 226 -24.65 -51.45 16.79
C MET A 226 -24.92 -51.00 18.23
N LEU A 227 -24.56 -49.76 18.54
CA LEU A 227 -24.96 -49.08 19.78
C LEU A 227 -26.20 -48.22 19.53
N ASP A 228 -27.10 -48.21 20.52
CA ASP A 228 -28.19 -47.24 20.59
C ASP A 228 -27.66 -45.92 21.19
N TRP A 229 -27.74 -44.83 20.43
CA TRP A 229 -27.28 -43.49 20.82
C TRP A 229 -28.37 -42.69 21.55
N SER A 230 -29.17 -43.36 22.38
CA SER A 230 -30.14 -42.70 23.24
C SER A 230 -29.45 -41.96 24.38
N ALA A 231 -30.12 -40.94 24.94
CA ALA A 231 -29.61 -40.19 26.10
C ALA A 231 -29.43 -41.08 27.34
N ASP A 232 -30.04 -42.27 27.33
CA ASP A 232 -29.96 -43.26 28.40
C ASP A 232 -28.73 -44.17 28.27
N THR A 233 -28.06 -44.21 27.11
CA THR A 233 -26.82 -44.99 26.90
C THR A 233 -25.61 -44.17 27.35
N PRO A 234 -24.90 -44.57 28.42
CA PRO A 234 -23.77 -43.79 28.91
C PRO A 234 -22.55 -43.92 27.98
N LEU A 235 -21.79 -42.85 27.82
CA LEU A 235 -20.65 -42.79 26.88
C LEU A 235 -19.47 -43.72 27.28
N ASN A 236 -19.49 -44.28 28.48
CA ASN A 236 -18.45 -45.18 28.98
C ASN A 236 -18.70 -46.68 28.66
N VAL A 237 -19.74 -47.01 27.87
CA VAL A 237 -20.07 -48.39 27.47
C VAL A 237 -18.90 -49.08 26.76
N ILE A 238 -18.11 -48.34 26.00
CA ILE A 238 -16.87 -48.84 25.38
C ILE A 238 -15.70 -48.22 26.14
N GLY A 239 -15.04 -49.03 26.97
CA GLY A 239 -13.83 -48.62 27.68
C GLY A 239 -12.62 -48.45 26.76
N MET A 240 -11.68 -47.60 27.14
CA MET A 240 -10.40 -47.50 26.43
C MET A 240 -9.56 -48.76 26.70
N PRO A 241 -8.83 -49.27 25.69
CA PRO A 241 -7.86 -50.33 25.91
C PRO A 241 -6.73 -49.85 26.82
N TYR A 242 -5.95 -50.79 27.34
CA TYR A 242 -4.77 -50.47 28.14
C TYR A 242 -3.79 -49.61 27.32
N TYR A 243 -3.34 -48.48 27.88
CA TYR A 243 -2.45 -47.53 27.22
C TYR A 243 -1.15 -47.39 28.02
N HIS A 244 -0.03 -47.31 27.30
CA HIS A 244 1.30 -47.08 27.89
C HIS A 244 1.77 -45.63 27.75
N ASP A 245 1.21 -44.89 26.77
CA ASP A 245 1.58 -43.52 26.45
C ASP A 245 0.48 -42.53 26.80
N ARG A 246 0.84 -41.23 26.80
CA ARG A 246 -0.11 -40.13 27.06
C ARG A 246 -1.20 -40.11 25.98
N LEU A 247 -2.46 -40.14 26.42
CA LEU A 247 -3.63 -40.09 25.55
C LEU A 247 -3.73 -38.77 24.79
N LEU A 248 -4.27 -38.82 23.56
CA LEU A 248 -4.52 -37.63 22.74
C LEU A 248 -5.50 -36.64 23.40
N SER A 249 -6.39 -37.13 24.27
CA SER A 249 -7.33 -36.31 25.04
C SER A 249 -6.66 -35.43 26.10
N ALA A 250 -5.36 -35.59 26.35
CA ALA A 250 -4.64 -34.79 27.32
C ALA A 250 -4.42 -33.36 26.80
N TRP A 251 -5.15 -32.41 27.39
CA TRP A 251 -5.07 -31.01 27.01
C TRP A 251 -3.76 -30.35 27.50
N PRO A 252 -3.01 -29.64 26.64
CA PRO A 252 -1.86 -28.85 27.08
C PRO A 252 -2.27 -27.70 28.00
N SER A 253 -1.57 -27.52 29.12
CA SER A 253 -1.89 -26.51 30.14
C SER A 253 -1.71 -25.06 29.67
N HIS A 254 -0.95 -24.83 28.59
CA HIS A 254 -0.74 -23.51 28.01
C HIS A 254 -1.84 -23.09 27.01
N LEU A 255 -2.76 -24.00 26.68
CA LEU A 255 -3.89 -23.69 25.82
C LEU A 255 -5.09 -23.24 26.68
N VAL A 256 -5.01 -21.98 27.12
CA VAL A 256 -6.10 -21.27 27.77
C VAL A 256 -7.09 -20.83 26.70
N PHE A 257 -8.32 -21.35 26.75
CA PHE A 257 -9.40 -20.92 25.88
C PHE A 257 -10.42 -20.14 26.70
N GLU A 258 -10.70 -18.91 26.29
CA GLU A 258 -11.76 -18.12 26.89
C GLU A 258 -13.13 -18.76 26.58
N VAL A 259 -14.00 -18.88 27.59
CA VAL A 259 -15.32 -19.51 27.47
C VAL A 259 -16.36 -18.43 27.15
N GLY A 260 -17.17 -18.68 26.11
CA GLY A 260 -18.28 -17.81 25.68
C GLY A 260 -17.96 -16.98 24.43
N SER A 261 -18.69 -17.21 23.34
CA SER A 261 -18.71 -16.33 22.16
C SER A 261 -20.17 -16.07 21.83
N ILE A 262 -20.51 -14.82 21.55
CA ILE A 262 -21.86 -14.45 21.12
C ILE A 262 -22.10 -15.09 19.73
N PRO A 263 -23.30 -15.66 19.45
CA PRO A 263 -23.63 -16.16 18.13
C PRO A 263 -23.50 -15.05 17.07
N LYS A 264 -23.07 -15.42 15.87
CA LYS A 264 -23.00 -14.49 14.73
C LYS A 264 -24.38 -13.85 14.48
N GLN A 265 -24.45 -12.53 14.44
CA GLN A 265 -25.69 -11.83 14.09
C GLN A 265 -26.01 -12.02 12.60
N VAL A 266 -27.28 -12.25 12.29
CA VAL A 266 -27.76 -12.39 10.90
C VAL A 266 -27.72 -11.01 10.24
N ASP A 267 -27.10 -10.92 9.06
CA ASP A 267 -27.04 -9.67 8.28
C ASP A 267 -28.47 -9.15 8.02
N PRO A 268 -28.80 -7.91 8.40
CA PRO A 268 -30.14 -7.36 8.24
C PRO A 268 -30.61 -7.31 6.79
N ALA A 269 -29.70 -7.34 5.81
CA ALA A 269 -30.05 -7.43 4.39
C ALA A 269 -30.64 -8.80 4.00
N ILE A 270 -30.43 -9.85 4.81
CA ILE A 270 -30.94 -11.21 4.57
C ILE A 270 -32.38 -11.35 5.07
N ILE A 271 -32.74 -10.62 6.14
CA ILE A 271 -34.01 -10.74 6.85
C ILE A 271 -35.24 -10.62 5.92
N PRO A 272 -35.30 -9.66 4.97
CA PRO A 272 -36.43 -9.53 4.05
C PRO A 272 -36.62 -10.69 3.07
N TYR A 273 -35.58 -11.52 2.87
CA TYR A 273 -35.55 -12.61 1.88
C TYR A 273 -35.59 -14.01 2.51
N LEU A 274 -35.92 -14.10 3.81
CA LEU A 274 -36.06 -15.37 4.53
C LEU A 274 -37.34 -16.11 4.12
N HIS A 275 -37.17 -17.31 3.59
CA HIS A 275 -38.25 -18.24 3.26
C HIS A 275 -38.28 -19.41 4.26
N PRO A 276 -39.46 -19.82 4.77
CA PRO A 276 -39.58 -20.94 5.69
C PRO A 276 -39.34 -22.30 4.99
N SER A 277 -38.72 -23.24 5.70
CA SER A 277 -38.56 -24.65 5.32
C SER A 277 -38.68 -25.58 6.54
N ASP A 278 -38.74 -26.89 6.31
CA ASP A 278 -38.90 -27.89 7.39
C ASP A 278 -37.76 -27.88 8.43
N MET A 279 -36.57 -27.37 8.06
CA MET A 279 -35.45 -27.13 8.98
C MET A 279 -35.05 -25.65 9.01
N GLY A 280 -35.98 -24.80 9.44
CA GLY A 280 -35.71 -23.38 9.72
C GLY A 280 -36.08 -22.44 8.58
N GLN A 281 -35.25 -21.41 8.36
CA GLN A 281 -35.46 -20.42 7.31
C GLN A 281 -34.22 -20.36 6.40
N TYR A 282 -34.42 -20.16 5.11
CA TYR A 282 -33.34 -20.03 4.13
C TYR A 282 -33.47 -18.73 3.34
N ALA A 283 -32.34 -18.17 2.90
CA ALA A 283 -32.29 -16.96 2.08
C ALA A 283 -31.06 -17.00 1.16
N PRO A 284 -31.04 -16.25 0.05
CA PRO A 284 -29.86 -16.13 -0.81
C PRO A 284 -28.65 -15.57 -0.05
N ASN A 285 -27.49 -16.25 -0.15
CA ASN A 285 -26.26 -15.81 0.53
C ASN A 285 -25.71 -14.52 -0.13
N PRO A 286 -25.51 -13.41 0.62
CA PRO A 286 -25.02 -12.14 0.09
C PRO A 286 -23.55 -12.15 -0.36
N ARG A 287 -22.80 -13.26 -0.19
CA ARG A 287 -21.40 -13.45 -0.63
C ARG A 287 -20.41 -12.41 -0.09
N LYS A 288 -20.67 -11.83 1.09
CA LYS A 288 -19.77 -10.87 1.74
C LYS A 288 -18.48 -11.49 2.30
N THR A 289 -18.47 -12.80 2.54
CA THR A 289 -17.30 -13.53 3.05
C THR A 289 -16.83 -14.57 2.04
N HIS A 290 -15.53 -14.85 2.04
CA HIS A 290 -14.96 -15.94 1.25
C HIS A 290 -15.46 -17.31 1.77
N ARG A 291 -15.40 -18.32 0.89
CA ARG A 291 -15.72 -19.70 1.26
C ARG A 291 -14.75 -20.16 2.36
N TYR A 292 -15.29 -20.72 3.46
CA TYR A 292 -14.54 -21.14 4.66
C TYR A 292 -13.91 -20.03 5.52
N GLN A 293 -14.31 -18.78 5.32
CA GLN A 293 -13.92 -17.69 6.20
C GLN A 293 -14.80 -17.69 7.46
N VAL A 294 -14.21 -18.00 8.61
CA VAL A 294 -14.87 -17.89 9.92
C VAL A 294 -14.73 -16.44 10.39
N GLU A 295 -15.86 -15.79 10.67
CA GLU A 295 -15.88 -14.43 11.22
C GLU A 295 -15.59 -14.49 12.72
N ASN A 296 -14.68 -13.63 13.19
CA ASN A 296 -14.34 -13.55 14.61
C ASN A 296 -15.46 -12.81 15.36
N THR A 297 -16.42 -13.55 15.93
CA THR A 297 -17.55 -12.99 16.70
C THR A 297 -17.17 -12.50 18.10
N ARG A 298 -15.90 -12.61 18.50
CA ARG A 298 -15.35 -12.07 19.76
C ARG A 298 -14.67 -10.72 19.61
N CYS A 299 -14.41 -10.27 18.39
CA CYS A 299 -14.25 -8.84 18.15
C CYS A 299 -15.62 -8.19 18.38
N GLN A 300 -16.00 -8.02 19.66
CA GLN A 300 -16.76 -6.83 19.99
C GLN A 300 -16.03 -5.67 19.29
N PRO A 301 -16.72 -4.66 18.73
CA PRO A 301 -16.11 -3.36 18.69
C PRO A 301 -15.80 -3.06 20.15
N THR A 302 -14.61 -3.43 20.62
CA THR A 302 -14.05 -2.90 21.85
C THR A 302 -14.21 -1.41 21.64
N THR A 303 -15.10 -0.84 22.44
CA THR A 303 -15.21 0.59 22.66
C THR A 303 -13.79 1.10 22.64
N GLU A 304 -13.47 1.94 21.66
CA GLU A 304 -12.12 2.23 21.17
C GLU A 304 -11.03 1.85 22.18
N THR A 305 -10.02 1.08 21.77
CA THR A 305 -8.68 1.12 22.38
C THR A 305 -8.07 2.51 22.10
N ALA A 306 -8.81 3.56 22.44
CA ALA A 306 -8.32 4.90 22.65
C ALA A 306 -7.35 4.82 23.83
N LEU A 307 -6.12 5.25 23.58
CA LEU A 307 -5.11 5.66 24.56
C LEU A 307 -5.70 5.78 25.98
N ALA A 308 -5.42 4.80 26.84
CA ALA A 308 -6.00 4.73 28.17
C ALA A 308 -5.22 5.62 29.17
N ALA A 309 -5.73 6.82 29.47
CA ALA A 309 -5.63 7.61 30.73
C ALA A 309 -6.26 9.02 30.49
N PRO A 310 -6.63 9.78 31.55
CA PRO A 310 -7.92 10.46 31.67
C PRO A 310 -8.25 11.40 30.49
N LYS A 311 -9.45 11.21 29.92
CA LYS A 311 -9.92 11.97 28.74
C LYS A 311 -10.32 13.42 29.09
N PHE A 312 -10.57 13.68 30.37
CA PHE A 312 -11.11 14.95 30.84
C PHE A 312 -10.28 15.57 31.98
N LEU A 313 -10.14 16.90 31.94
CA LEU A 313 -9.48 17.71 32.96
C LEU A 313 -10.15 17.55 34.34
N SER A 314 -11.48 17.48 34.35
CA SER A 314 -12.29 17.21 35.55
C SER A 314 -12.01 15.84 36.18
N GLU A 315 -11.80 14.81 35.38
CA GLU A 315 -11.43 13.46 35.85
C GLU A 315 -10.01 13.42 36.39
N LYS A 316 -9.07 14.10 35.72
CA LYS A 316 -7.67 14.25 36.17
C LYS A 316 -7.58 14.96 37.52
N ALA A 317 -8.35 16.04 37.72
CA ALA A 317 -8.45 16.74 39.00
C ALA A 317 -9.05 15.84 40.09
N ARG A 318 -10.06 15.02 39.76
CA ARG A 318 -10.67 14.06 40.70
C ARG A 318 -9.74 12.89 41.05
N ALA A 319 -8.94 12.43 40.10
CA ALA A 319 -7.93 11.38 40.28
C ALA A 319 -6.75 11.87 41.15
N HIS A 320 -6.25 13.09 40.91
CA HIS A 320 -5.24 13.72 41.77
C HIS A 320 -5.73 13.92 43.21
N THR A 321 -7.02 14.18 43.40
CA THR A 321 -7.62 14.25 44.75
C THR A 321 -7.67 12.88 45.44
N LYS A 322 -7.75 11.78 44.69
CA LYS A 322 -7.71 10.39 45.23
C LYS A 322 -6.28 9.86 45.45
N SER A 323 -5.31 10.26 44.62
CA SER A 323 -3.92 9.76 44.68
C SER A 323 -3.06 10.40 45.79
N LYS A 324 -3.53 11.45 46.47
CA LYS A 324 -2.86 12.02 47.67
C LYS A 324 -2.72 11.06 48.87
N SER A 325 -3.13 9.79 48.75
CA SER A 325 -3.06 8.78 49.82
C SER A 325 -2.00 7.68 49.61
N LEU A 326 -1.41 7.53 48.41
CA LEU A 326 -0.36 6.56 48.14
C LEU A 326 0.64 7.17 47.13
N GLY A 327 1.93 7.14 47.50
CA GLY A 327 3.01 7.94 46.94
C GLY A 327 3.18 7.94 45.41
N ASP A 328 3.80 9.03 44.97
CA ASP A 328 3.98 9.47 43.59
C ASP A 328 4.51 8.41 42.63
N LYS A 329 3.70 8.10 41.62
CA LYS A 329 4.18 7.83 40.26
C LYS A 329 3.29 8.60 39.30
N GLU A 330 3.88 9.56 38.59
CA GLU A 330 3.20 10.25 37.50
C GLU A 330 2.94 9.26 36.34
N PRO A 331 1.75 9.28 35.70
CA PRO A 331 1.43 8.45 34.53
C PRO A 331 2.13 8.94 33.24
N LEU A 332 3.26 9.64 33.37
CA LEU A 332 3.92 10.40 32.30
C LEU A 332 4.80 9.53 31.39
N ASP A 333 5.19 8.33 31.85
CA ASP A 333 6.11 7.43 31.15
C ASP A 333 5.47 6.62 30.00
N ASP A 334 4.14 6.51 29.93
CA ASP A 334 3.48 5.63 28.95
C ASP A 334 3.47 6.20 27.51
N LEU A 335 3.64 7.52 27.34
CA LEU A 335 3.73 8.15 26.01
C LEU A 335 5.18 8.39 25.55
N ASP A 336 6.13 8.64 26.46
CA ASP A 336 7.56 8.78 26.08
C ASP A 336 8.25 7.41 25.89
N GLY A 337 7.68 6.33 26.42
CA GLY A 337 8.07 4.94 26.13
C GLY A 337 7.78 4.46 24.70
N LEU A 338 7.17 5.31 23.85
CA LEU A 338 6.92 5.04 22.43
C LEU A 338 8.18 5.19 21.53
N LYS A 339 9.34 5.54 22.10
CA LYS A 339 10.63 5.48 21.39
C LYS A 339 11.10 4.02 21.34
N ILE A 340 10.93 3.40 20.17
CA ILE A 340 11.36 2.03 19.87
C ILE A 340 12.89 1.93 19.98
N ASN A 341 13.37 1.69 21.19
CA ASN A 341 14.69 1.13 21.50
C ASN A 341 14.60 0.46 22.88
N GLY A 342 13.81 -0.61 22.99
CA GLY A 342 13.78 -1.45 24.19
C GLY A 342 12.51 -2.29 24.32
N GLU A 343 12.57 -3.55 23.89
CA GLU A 343 11.95 -4.75 24.47
C GLU A 343 10.55 -4.69 25.14
N ALA A 344 9.62 -3.84 24.68
CA ALA A 344 8.20 -3.97 24.98
C ALA A 344 7.38 -4.08 23.69
N GLU A 345 6.61 -5.16 23.54
CA GLU A 345 5.58 -5.30 22.50
C GLU A 345 4.49 -4.23 22.72
N ASN A 346 4.72 -3.01 22.24
CA ASN A 346 3.74 -1.93 22.23
C ASN A 346 3.32 -1.63 20.79
N ASP A 347 2.00 -1.57 20.58
CA ASP A 347 1.38 -1.52 19.25
C ASP A 347 1.61 -0.17 18.54
N PRO A 348 2.38 -0.11 17.44
CA PRO A 348 2.62 1.13 16.69
C PRO A 348 1.33 1.74 16.10
N LEU A 349 0.20 1.02 16.10
CA LEU A 349 -1.08 1.48 15.58
C LEU A 349 -1.75 2.57 16.45
N LEU A 350 -1.38 2.71 17.73
CA LEU A 350 -2.03 3.65 18.67
C LEU A 350 -1.92 5.13 18.26
N LYS A 351 -0.77 5.56 17.71
CA LYS A 351 -0.61 6.96 17.25
C LYS A 351 -1.28 7.24 15.89
N TYR A 352 -1.58 6.18 15.14
CA TYR A 352 -2.26 6.23 13.86
C TYR A 352 -3.73 5.88 13.97
N SER A 353 -4.27 5.72 15.18
CA SER A 353 -5.70 5.45 15.34
C SER A 353 -6.53 6.69 15.16
N ASN A 354 -7.78 6.51 14.70
CA ASN A 354 -8.74 7.61 14.68
C ASN A 354 -8.88 8.23 16.07
N VAL A 355 -8.73 9.56 16.15
CA VAL A 355 -8.83 10.32 17.40
C VAL A 355 -10.16 11.06 17.46
N GLU A 356 -10.98 10.71 18.45
CA GLU A 356 -12.30 11.31 18.63
C GLU A 356 -12.33 12.16 19.90
N ILE A 357 -12.84 13.39 19.77
CA ILE A 357 -13.09 14.25 20.93
C ILE A 357 -14.32 13.69 21.64
N LYS A 358 -14.17 13.40 22.93
CA LYS A 358 -15.31 13.02 23.78
C LYS A 358 -15.80 14.24 24.53
N TYR A 359 -17.11 14.34 24.73
CA TYR A 359 -17.73 15.49 25.37
C TYR A 359 -18.16 15.15 26.80
N SER A 360 -17.83 16.03 27.75
CA SER A 360 -18.37 15.97 29.09
C SER A 360 -19.57 16.91 29.23
N LYS A 361 -20.20 16.95 30.41
CA LYS A 361 -21.24 17.94 30.72
C LYS A 361 -20.75 19.39 30.57
N PHE A 362 -19.44 19.62 30.64
CA PHE A 362 -18.80 20.93 30.51
C PHE A 362 -18.38 21.27 29.07
N GLY A 363 -18.71 20.41 28.09
CA GLY A 363 -18.38 20.64 26.69
C GLY A 363 -16.95 20.24 26.31
N VAL A 364 -16.42 20.90 25.28
CA VAL A 364 -15.06 20.65 24.72
C VAL A 364 -13.96 21.14 25.65
N ASP A 365 -14.21 22.21 26.43
CA ASP A 365 -13.20 22.84 27.28
C ASP A 365 -12.67 21.92 28.40
N ASP A 366 -13.42 20.87 28.72
CA ASP A 366 -13.03 19.85 29.71
C ASP A 366 -12.18 18.73 29.09
N PHE A 367 -12.05 18.66 27.76
CA PHE A 367 -11.23 17.66 27.07
C PHE A 367 -9.74 18.02 27.14
N ASP A 368 -8.89 17.08 27.57
CA ASP A 368 -7.44 17.34 27.74
C ASP A 368 -6.67 17.22 26.41
N PHE A 369 -6.75 18.25 25.55
CA PHE A 369 -5.98 18.29 24.29
C PHE A 369 -4.46 18.21 24.50
N ARG A 370 -3.94 18.66 25.66
CA ARG A 370 -2.49 18.60 25.97
C ARG A 370 -2.00 17.18 26.19
N TYR A 371 -2.88 16.24 26.48
CA TYR A 371 -2.54 14.82 26.51
C TYR A 371 -2.09 14.31 25.12
N TYR A 372 -2.79 14.76 24.06
CA TYR A 372 -2.57 14.33 22.68
C TYR A 372 -1.49 15.14 21.95
N ASN A 373 -1.20 16.36 22.43
CA ASN A 373 -0.22 17.24 21.83
C ASN A 373 0.64 17.93 22.91
N LYS A 374 1.91 17.52 22.98
CA LYS A 374 2.95 18.16 23.81
C LYS A 374 3.84 19.12 23.01
N THR A 375 3.62 19.21 21.70
CA THR A 375 4.42 20.06 20.80
C THR A 375 3.90 21.49 20.79
N ASN A 376 4.70 22.41 20.22
CA ASN A 376 4.28 23.80 20.01
C ASN A 376 3.42 23.99 18.74
N PHE A 377 3.17 22.92 17.98
CA PHE A 377 2.41 22.98 16.73
C PHE A 377 0.95 22.64 16.99
N SER A 378 0.05 23.52 16.57
CA SER A 378 -1.38 23.33 16.75
C SER A 378 -1.96 22.29 15.79
N GLY A 379 -2.77 21.39 16.34
CA GLY A 379 -3.57 20.43 15.58
C GLY A 379 -4.97 20.96 15.25
N LEU A 380 -5.74 20.22 14.47
CA LEU A 380 -7.11 20.58 14.06
C LEU A 380 -8.16 19.64 14.67
N GLU A 381 -9.30 20.17 15.07
CA GLU A 381 -10.39 19.38 15.66
C GLU A 381 -11.20 18.58 14.61
N THR A 382 -11.78 17.45 15.03
CA THR A 382 -12.43 16.47 14.14
C THR A 382 -13.94 16.64 13.97
N HIS A 383 -14.63 17.26 14.92
CA HIS A 383 -16.09 17.38 14.93
C HIS A 383 -16.62 18.56 14.10
N ILE A 384 -16.12 18.67 12.87
CA ILE A 384 -16.51 19.69 11.89
C ILE A 384 -16.80 18.97 10.58
N SER A 385 -17.87 19.36 9.88
CA SER A 385 -18.20 18.81 8.57
C SER A 385 -17.04 18.98 7.58
N ASN A 386 -16.69 17.92 6.86
CA ASN A 386 -15.52 17.84 5.97
C ASN A 386 -14.15 17.92 6.68
N SER A 387 -14.07 17.56 7.96
CA SER A 387 -12.80 17.52 8.74
C SER A 387 -11.75 16.59 8.15
N PHE A 388 -12.11 15.62 7.30
CA PHE A 388 -11.14 14.79 6.56
C PHE A 388 -10.14 15.61 5.73
N THR A 389 -10.44 16.88 5.43
CA THR A 389 -9.54 17.80 4.73
C THR A 389 -8.45 18.41 5.63
N ASN A 390 -8.55 18.26 6.96
CA ASN A 390 -7.59 18.78 7.94
C ASN A 390 -6.15 18.39 7.62
N ALA A 391 -5.91 17.14 7.21
CA ALA A 391 -4.59 16.66 6.81
C ALA A 391 -4.00 17.51 5.67
N LEU A 392 -4.80 17.81 4.65
CA LEU A 392 -4.37 18.64 3.52
C LEU A 392 -4.16 20.11 3.93
N LEU A 393 -4.98 20.65 4.83
CA LEU A 393 -4.82 22.00 5.37
C LEU A 393 -3.51 22.15 6.15
N GLN A 394 -3.20 21.16 7.00
CA GLN A 394 -1.91 21.09 7.69
C GLN A 394 -0.76 21.06 6.68
N LEU A 395 -0.85 20.24 5.63
CA LEU A 395 0.19 20.22 4.59
C LEU A 395 0.39 21.60 3.93
N PHE A 396 -0.68 22.30 3.57
CA PHE A 396 -0.58 23.65 2.99
C PHE A 396 0.04 24.67 3.95
N LYS A 397 -0.33 24.62 5.24
CA LYS A 397 0.19 25.53 6.27
C LYS A 397 1.71 25.50 6.38
N PHE A 398 2.30 24.31 6.21
CA PHE A 398 3.75 24.11 6.36
C PHE A 398 4.53 24.30 5.06
N ILE A 399 3.90 24.69 3.95
CA ILE A 399 4.59 25.13 2.73
C ILE A 399 4.82 26.66 2.84
N PRO A 400 6.08 27.15 3.03
CA PRO A 400 6.36 28.57 3.23
C PRO A 400 5.75 29.50 2.18
N LEU A 401 5.89 29.15 0.89
CA LEU A 401 5.36 29.99 -0.20
C LEU A 401 3.82 30.01 -0.23
N ALA A 402 3.17 28.88 0.09
CA ALA A 402 1.71 28.80 0.17
C ALA A 402 1.18 29.65 1.33
N LYS A 403 1.82 29.50 2.49
CA LYS A 403 1.50 30.22 3.71
C LYS A 403 1.64 31.73 3.52
N ASN A 404 2.78 32.19 2.98
CA ASN A 404 3.01 33.62 2.75
C ASN A 404 1.97 34.20 1.79
N LEU A 405 1.65 33.50 0.69
CA LEU A 405 0.62 33.96 -0.25
C LEU A 405 -0.76 34.09 0.41
N ALA A 406 -1.14 33.12 1.24
CA ALA A 406 -2.42 33.15 1.95
C ALA A 406 -2.47 34.29 2.98
N LEU A 407 -1.39 34.49 3.77
CA LEU A 407 -1.30 35.58 4.75
C LEU A 407 -1.29 36.96 4.09
N HIS A 408 -0.51 37.15 3.02
CA HIS A 408 -0.49 38.41 2.26
C HIS A 408 -1.84 38.70 1.59
N HIS A 409 -2.51 37.68 1.05
CA HIS A 409 -3.85 37.87 0.49
C HIS A 409 -4.88 38.22 1.57
N ALA A 410 -4.83 37.55 2.72
CA ALA A 410 -5.71 37.85 3.86
C ALA A 410 -5.47 39.26 4.43
N ALA A 411 -4.25 39.79 4.32
CA ALA A 411 -3.89 41.14 4.76
C ALA A 411 -4.39 42.27 3.85
N THR A 412 -5.03 41.95 2.72
CA THR A 412 -5.62 42.93 1.78
C THR A 412 -7.11 43.15 2.07
N ASN A 413 -7.71 44.18 1.46
CA ASN A 413 -9.14 44.48 1.53
C ASN A 413 -10.04 43.52 0.70
N CYS A 414 -9.79 42.21 0.77
CA CYS A 414 -10.55 41.21 0.03
C CYS A 414 -12.00 41.07 0.51
N ILE A 415 -12.93 41.75 -0.17
CA ILE A 415 -14.37 41.75 0.17
C ILE A 415 -15.17 40.56 -0.37
N TYR A 416 -14.56 39.64 -1.12
CA TYR A 416 -15.26 38.47 -1.64
C TYR A 416 -15.63 37.49 -0.52
N GLU A 417 -16.93 37.28 -0.33
CA GLU A 417 -17.48 36.44 0.75
C GLU A 417 -16.96 35.00 0.70
N ASN A 418 -17.01 34.36 -0.48
CA ASN A 418 -16.55 32.99 -0.68
C ASN A 418 -15.10 32.96 -1.19
N CYS A 419 -14.15 33.44 -0.39
CA CYS A 419 -12.73 33.42 -0.74
C CYS A 419 -12.00 32.38 0.12
N LEU A 420 -11.63 31.25 -0.50
CA LEU A 420 -10.92 30.17 0.19
C LEU A 420 -9.51 30.60 0.59
N LEU A 421 -8.85 31.44 -0.20
CA LEU A 421 -7.50 31.91 0.07
C LEU A 421 -7.41 32.81 1.33
N CYS A 422 -8.42 33.65 1.59
CA CYS A 422 -8.51 34.41 2.84
C CYS A 422 -8.71 33.50 4.05
N GLU A 423 -9.65 32.55 3.96
CA GLU A 423 -9.92 31.60 5.05
C GLU A 423 -8.69 30.73 5.38
N MET A 424 -7.89 30.37 4.36
CA MET A 424 -6.59 29.72 4.58
C MET A 424 -5.62 30.64 5.32
N GLY A 425 -5.54 31.92 4.97
CA GLY A 425 -4.69 32.89 5.66
C GLY A 425 -5.08 33.04 7.14
N PHE A 426 -6.38 33.21 7.43
CA PHE A 426 -6.90 33.29 8.79
C PHE A 426 -6.60 32.03 9.60
N LEU A 427 -6.81 30.84 9.00
CA LEU A 427 -6.51 29.57 9.65
C LEU A 427 -5.01 29.41 9.94
N PHE A 428 -4.15 29.79 9.01
CA PHE A 428 -2.70 29.65 9.18
C PHE A 428 -2.16 30.60 10.25
N ASP A 429 -2.66 31.84 10.31
CA ASP A 429 -2.32 32.78 11.38
C ASP A 429 -2.81 32.28 12.75
N MET A 430 -4.04 31.74 12.82
CA MET A 430 -4.59 31.12 14.03
C MET A 430 -3.72 29.96 14.52
N LEU A 431 -3.32 29.04 13.63
CA LEU A 431 -2.47 27.88 13.96
C LEU A 431 -1.09 28.29 14.48
N ASP A 432 -0.53 29.41 14.00
CA ASP A 432 0.75 29.91 14.52
C ASP A 432 0.60 30.62 15.88
N LYS A 433 -0.48 31.37 16.07
CA LYS A 433 -0.77 32.10 17.32
C LYS A 433 -1.17 31.17 18.48
N ALA A 434 -1.80 30.04 18.19
CA ALA A 434 -2.32 29.10 19.17
C ALA A 434 -1.25 28.27 19.93
N ARG A 435 -0.01 28.21 19.42
CA ARG A 435 1.17 27.62 20.09
C ARG A 435 0.91 26.24 20.76
N GLY A 436 0.31 25.32 20.02
CA GLY A 436 0.07 23.93 20.47
C GLY A 436 -1.35 23.66 20.98
N GLN A 437 -2.18 24.69 21.17
CA GLN A 437 -3.62 24.50 21.40
C GLN A 437 -4.31 23.98 20.13
N SER A 438 -5.40 23.22 20.28
CA SER A 438 -6.23 22.79 19.14
C SER A 438 -6.90 24.00 18.50
N CYS A 439 -7.09 23.94 17.17
CA CYS A 439 -7.81 24.95 16.41
C CYS A 439 -8.94 24.32 15.60
N GLN A 440 -9.91 25.13 15.21
CA GLN A 440 -11.03 24.72 14.38
C GLN A 440 -10.96 25.37 13.00
N ALA A 441 -11.11 24.57 11.94
CA ALA A 441 -11.18 25.05 10.56
C ALA A 441 -12.62 25.37 10.12
N THR A 442 -13.53 25.65 11.06
CA THR A 442 -14.98 25.75 10.82
C THR A 442 -15.34 26.75 9.71
N ASN A 443 -14.75 27.95 9.70
CA ASN A 443 -15.07 28.98 8.70
C ASN A 443 -14.61 28.56 7.30
N LEU A 444 -13.40 28.04 7.18
CA LEU A 444 -12.85 27.53 5.92
C LEU A 444 -13.70 26.38 5.37
N LEU A 445 -14.07 25.41 6.21
CA LEU A 445 -14.83 24.23 5.79
C LEU A 445 -16.29 24.57 5.45
N LYS A 446 -16.88 25.58 6.11
CA LYS A 446 -18.17 26.17 5.70
C LYS A 446 -18.07 26.82 4.33
N THR A 447 -17.04 27.63 4.09
CA THR A 447 -16.77 28.25 2.78
C THR A 447 -16.56 27.18 1.70
N PHE A 448 -15.82 26.11 2.00
CA PHE A 448 -15.65 24.97 1.10
C PHE A 448 -16.99 24.29 0.75
N SER A 449 -17.85 24.07 1.75
CA SER A 449 -19.20 23.49 1.57
C SER A 449 -20.11 24.39 0.73
N GLY A 450 -19.88 25.71 0.76
CA GLY A 450 -20.63 26.70 -0.01
C GLY A 450 -20.39 26.66 -1.54
N PHE A 451 -19.31 26.00 -2.00
CA PHE A 451 -19.02 25.92 -3.44
C PHE A 451 -19.86 24.86 -4.15
N ARG A 452 -20.72 25.30 -5.08
CA ARG A 452 -21.52 24.41 -5.93
C ARG A 452 -20.68 23.45 -6.78
N GLU A 453 -19.51 23.89 -7.24
CA GLU A 453 -18.59 23.04 -8.02
C GLU A 453 -18.06 21.87 -7.18
N ALA A 454 -17.72 22.11 -5.91
CA ALA A 454 -17.29 21.07 -4.98
C ALA A 454 -18.39 20.03 -4.73
N ALA A 455 -19.64 20.47 -4.58
CA ALA A 455 -20.81 19.60 -4.46
C ALA A 455 -21.04 18.77 -5.74
N ASN A 456 -20.97 19.39 -6.93
CA ASN A 456 -21.16 18.70 -8.21
C ASN A 456 -20.07 17.66 -8.51
N LEU A 457 -18.84 17.90 -8.07
CA LEU A 457 -17.74 16.94 -8.14
C LEU A 457 -17.86 15.83 -7.06
N GLY A 458 -18.82 15.96 -6.14
CA GLY A 458 -19.05 15.05 -5.03
C GLY A 458 -17.83 14.94 -4.11
N LEU A 459 -17.27 16.09 -3.74
CA LEU A 459 -16.09 16.23 -2.87
C LEU A 459 -16.45 16.39 -1.39
N LEU A 460 -17.72 16.61 -1.07
CA LEU A 460 -18.21 16.82 0.29
C LEU A 460 -18.44 15.48 1.02
N GLU A 461 -18.37 15.53 2.35
CA GLU A 461 -18.44 14.38 3.25
C GLU A 461 -19.68 13.49 3.03
N GLU A 462 -20.84 14.09 2.73
CA GLU A 462 -22.09 13.37 2.44
C GLU A 462 -21.97 12.34 1.30
N ASN A 463 -21.00 12.54 0.40
CA ASN A 463 -20.78 11.68 -0.77
C ASN A 463 -19.66 10.64 -0.54
N LEU A 464 -19.02 10.61 0.64
CA LEU A 464 -17.89 9.74 0.94
C LEU A 464 -18.28 8.27 1.19
N SER A 465 -19.54 7.97 1.50
CA SER A 465 -19.98 6.59 1.82
C SER A 465 -19.73 5.60 0.68
N ASN A 466 -19.63 6.09 -0.56
CA ASN A 466 -19.52 5.29 -1.78
C ASN A 466 -18.16 5.48 -2.51
N LYS A 467 -17.22 6.28 -1.98
CA LYS A 467 -15.97 6.65 -2.66
C LYS A 467 -14.74 6.43 -1.77
N SER A 468 -13.60 6.12 -2.39
CA SER A 468 -12.29 6.06 -1.69
C SER A 468 -11.89 7.43 -1.14
N LEU A 469 -11.49 7.48 0.13
CA LEU A 469 -11.04 8.70 0.80
C LEU A 469 -9.79 9.29 0.12
N ALA A 470 -8.80 8.45 -0.22
CA ALA A 470 -7.62 8.83 -0.98
C ALA A 470 -7.96 9.48 -2.33
N SER A 471 -8.95 8.97 -3.06
CA SER A 471 -9.37 9.57 -4.34
C SER A 471 -10.05 10.92 -4.12
N THR A 472 -10.84 11.05 -3.06
CA THR A 472 -11.54 12.29 -2.75
C THR A 472 -10.57 13.38 -2.32
N ILE A 473 -9.62 13.11 -1.41
CA ILE A 473 -8.65 14.13 -0.96
C ILE A 473 -7.74 14.63 -2.09
N GLN A 474 -7.36 13.74 -3.02
CA GLN A 474 -6.61 14.11 -4.22
C GLN A 474 -7.42 15.02 -5.16
N SER A 475 -8.74 14.83 -5.21
CA SER A 475 -9.65 15.69 -5.99
C SER A 475 -9.90 17.03 -5.28
N VAL A 476 -9.99 17.03 -3.94
CA VAL A 476 -10.03 18.24 -3.10
C VAL A 476 -8.75 19.06 -3.29
N ASN A 477 -7.57 18.44 -3.29
CA ASN A 477 -6.30 19.12 -3.56
C ASN A 477 -6.33 19.86 -4.92
N ARG A 478 -6.83 19.21 -5.97
CA ARG A 478 -7.01 19.86 -7.28
C ARG A 478 -8.01 21.03 -7.20
N PHE A 479 -9.14 20.85 -6.53
CA PHE A 479 -10.14 21.90 -6.37
C PHE A 479 -9.55 23.12 -5.64
N PHE A 480 -8.90 22.90 -4.49
CA PHE A 480 -8.28 23.95 -3.68
C PHE A 480 -7.30 24.78 -4.49
N LEU A 481 -6.35 24.14 -5.18
CA LEU A 481 -5.34 24.88 -5.96
C LEU A 481 -5.95 25.70 -7.12
N ASN A 482 -6.97 25.18 -7.80
CA ASN A 482 -7.66 25.96 -8.83
C ASN A 482 -8.46 27.12 -8.21
N GLN A 483 -9.14 26.87 -7.09
CA GLN A 483 -9.95 27.88 -6.43
C GLN A 483 -9.09 29.01 -5.85
N ILE A 484 -7.98 28.73 -5.17
CA ILE A 484 -7.09 29.78 -4.65
C ILE A 484 -6.44 30.60 -5.77
N SER A 485 -6.12 29.99 -6.92
CA SER A 485 -5.65 30.72 -8.11
C SER A 485 -6.73 31.67 -8.63
N ASN A 486 -7.97 31.21 -8.69
CA ASN A 486 -9.10 32.05 -9.08
C ASN A 486 -9.32 33.20 -8.08
N ASP A 487 -9.32 32.91 -6.78
CA ASP A 487 -9.47 33.90 -5.70
C ASP A 487 -8.39 35.00 -5.78
N TYR A 488 -7.15 34.60 -6.06
CA TYR A 488 -6.05 35.54 -6.23
C TYR A 488 -6.25 36.46 -7.45
N ARG A 489 -6.69 35.90 -8.57
CA ARG A 489 -6.95 36.66 -9.81
C ARG A 489 -8.15 37.61 -9.69
N LEU A 490 -9.08 37.36 -8.77
CA LEU A 490 -10.19 38.27 -8.52
C LEU A 490 -9.71 39.63 -7.98
N LEU A 491 -8.69 39.64 -7.12
CA LEU A 491 -8.06 40.89 -6.65
C LEU A 491 -7.01 41.45 -7.61
N TYR A 492 -6.24 40.56 -8.24
CA TYR A 492 -5.13 40.95 -9.12
C TYR A 492 -5.35 40.43 -10.55
N PRO A 493 -6.31 41.01 -11.32
CA PRO A 493 -6.60 40.57 -12.67
C PRO A 493 -5.41 40.86 -13.58
N GLY A 494 -4.64 39.82 -13.91
CA GLY A 494 -3.44 39.90 -14.75
C GLY A 494 -2.13 39.52 -14.05
N SER A 495 -2.15 39.29 -12.74
CA SER A 495 -0.98 38.75 -12.03
C SER A 495 -0.87 37.24 -12.22
N ASP A 496 0.33 36.76 -12.56
CA ASP A 496 0.66 35.33 -12.67
C ASP A 496 1.44 34.81 -11.45
N GLN A 497 1.57 35.59 -10.37
CA GLN A 497 2.40 35.27 -9.22
C GLN A 497 2.01 33.94 -8.55
N LEU A 498 0.73 33.70 -8.30
CA LEU A 498 0.27 32.44 -7.71
C LEU A 498 0.52 31.25 -8.66
N ASP A 499 0.31 31.47 -9.96
CA ASP A 499 0.59 30.46 -10.98
C ASP A 499 2.09 30.15 -11.10
N GLN A 500 2.98 31.13 -10.91
CA GLN A 500 4.43 30.88 -10.84
C GLN A 500 4.79 29.99 -9.64
N VAL A 501 4.05 30.12 -8.54
CA VAL A 501 4.28 29.31 -7.34
C VAL A 501 3.76 27.89 -7.49
N PHE A 502 2.55 27.67 -8.02
CA PHE A 502 1.91 26.34 -8.04
C PHE A 502 1.74 25.70 -9.42
N ALA A 503 1.64 26.49 -10.50
CA ALA A 503 1.32 25.96 -11.83
C ALA A 503 2.58 25.59 -12.62
N THR A 504 2.61 24.33 -13.09
CA THR A 504 3.57 23.93 -14.13
C THR A 504 3.12 24.51 -15.46
N SER A 505 3.88 25.47 -16.00
CA SER A 505 3.60 26.07 -17.31
C SER A 505 4.03 25.11 -18.41
N ALA A 506 3.11 24.79 -19.31
CA ALA A 506 3.38 23.82 -20.37
C ALA A 506 2.49 24.03 -21.58
N ILE A 507 2.97 23.57 -22.72
CA ILE A 507 2.23 23.51 -23.97
C ILE A 507 1.85 22.05 -24.26
N GLU A 508 0.58 21.80 -24.54
CA GLU A 508 0.10 20.50 -24.99
C GLU A 508 -0.06 20.50 -26.50
N SER A 509 0.65 19.61 -27.20
CA SER A 509 0.50 19.40 -28.63
C SER A 509 -0.21 18.09 -28.91
N VAL A 510 -1.27 18.17 -29.72
CA VAL A 510 -2.11 17.05 -30.14
C VAL A 510 -1.93 16.86 -31.63
N ARG A 511 -1.18 15.82 -32.01
CA ARG A 511 -0.85 15.52 -33.40
C ARG A 511 -1.66 14.33 -33.90
N CYS A 512 -2.40 14.51 -35.00
CA CYS A 512 -3.06 13.40 -35.69
C CYS A 512 -2.03 12.49 -36.36
N MET A 513 -2.05 11.19 -36.04
CA MET A 513 -1.07 10.23 -36.58
C MET A 513 -1.33 9.89 -38.05
N TYR A 514 -2.51 10.22 -38.58
CA TYR A 514 -2.87 10.00 -39.98
C TYR A 514 -2.50 11.17 -40.89
N CYS A 515 -3.06 12.37 -40.66
CA CYS A 515 -2.83 13.54 -41.52
C CYS A 515 -1.70 14.46 -41.04
N ARG A 516 -1.09 14.18 -39.88
CA ARG A 516 -0.03 14.98 -39.25
C ARG A 516 -0.41 16.41 -38.86
N ASN A 517 -1.69 16.77 -38.92
CA ASN A 517 -2.16 18.05 -38.37
C ASN A 517 -1.90 18.10 -36.86
N GLU A 518 -1.36 19.22 -36.38
CA GLU A 518 -0.99 19.43 -34.98
C GLU A 518 -1.76 20.62 -34.41
N ILE A 519 -2.44 20.39 -33.30
CA ILE A 519 -3.17 21.42 -32.54
C ILE A 519 -2.38 21.67 -31.27
N VAL A 520 -2.05 22.93 -31.03
CA VAL A 520 -1.28 23.37 -29.86
C VAL A 520 -2.21 24.15 -28.94
N ARG A 521 -2.23 23.81 -27.65
CA ARG A 521 -3.04 24.47 -26.62
C ARG A 521 -2.25 24.65 -25.32
N ALA A 522 -2.71 25.57 -24.47
CA ALA A 522 -2.16 25.73 -23.12
C ALA A 522 -2.40 24.45 -22.31
N GLY A 523 -1.36 23.95 -21.65
CA GLY A 523 -1.35 22.71 -20.88
C GLY A 523 -1.00 22.90 -19.40
N ASN A 524 -1.23 24.10 -18.86
CA ASN A 524 -0.88 24.46 -17.49
C ASN A 524 -1.59 23.55 -16.48
N THR A 525 -0.87 23.12 -15.45
CA THR A 525 -1.42 22.22 -14.41
C THR A 525 -0.91 22.59 -13.03
N PHE A 526 -1.82 22.70 -12.05
CA PHE A 526 -1.48 22.93 -10.65
C PHE A 526 -1.09 21.65 -9.88
N VAL A 527 -1.60 20.50 -10.32
CA VAL A 527 -1.32 19.18 -9.71
C VAL A 527 -0.79 18.23 -10.76
N SER A 528 0.31 17.55 -10.45
CA SER A 528 0.83 16.43 -11.24
C SER A 528 0.31 15.11 -10.70
N GLU A 529 -0.22 14.23 -11.55
CA GLU A 529 -0.67 12.88 -11.14
C GLU A 529 0.37 11.85 -11.54
N LEU A 530 0.80 11.00 -10.61
CA LEU A 530 1.79 9.97 -10.92
C LEU A 530 1.22 8.91 -11.87
N ILE A 531 1.97 8.63 -12.94
CA ILE A 531 1.66 7.61 -13.94
C ILE A 531 2.70 6.49 -13.84
N TYR A 532 2.26 5.32 -13.39
CA TYR A 532 3.14 4.18 -13.14
C TYR A 532 3.37 3.34 -14.42
N PRO A 533 4.59 2.84 -14.65
CA PRO A 533 4.87 1.99 -15.80
C PRO A 533 4.36 0.56 -15.58
N ALA A 534 3.93 -0.11 -16.65
CA ALA A 534 3.49 -1.51 -16.62
C ALA A 534 4.69 -2.47 -16.64
N VAL A 535 5.39 -2.62 -15.51
CA VAL A 535 6.59 -3.46 -15.36
C VAL A 535 6.38 -4.51 -14.26
N ASP A 536 6.95 -5.70 -14.43
CA ASP A 536 7.00 -6.73 -13.38
C ASP A 536 7.81 -6.24 -12.17
N ILE A 537 7.19 -6.26 -10.98
CA ILE A 537 7.74 -5.75 -9.72
C ILE A 537 9.08 -6.40 -9.36
N LYS A 538 9.31 -7.66 -9.74
CA LYS A 538 10.59 -8.34 -9.48
C LYS A 538 11.78 -7.68 -10.17
N GLN A 539 11.52 -6.98 -11.28
CA GLN A 539 12.54 -6.24 -12.03
C GLN A 539 12.51 -4.73 -11.70
N ALA A 540 11.45 -4.23 -11.06
CA ALA A 540 11.26 -2.81 -10.77
C ALA A 540 12.38 -2.20 -9.91
N ALA A 541 12.87 -2.90 -8.89
CA ALA A 541 13.95 -2.39 -8.02
C ALA A 541 15.29 -2.18 -8.75
N ARG A 542 15.52 -2.88 -9.87
CA ARG A 542 16.75 -2.76 -10.69
C ARG A 542 16.56 -1.93 -11.94
N ASN A 543 15.32 -1.61 -12.31
CA ASN A 543 15.00 -0.87 -13.51
C ASN A 543 15.01 0.64 -13.23
N PRO A 544 15.90 1.42 -13.87
CA PRO A 544 15.92 2.88 -13.71
C PRO A 544 14.57 3.54 -14.00
N ALA A 545 13.78 3.01 -14.94
CA ALA A 545 12.46 3.55 -15.29
C ALA A 545 11.43 3.49 -14.14
N CYS A 546 11.69 2.65 -13.13
CA CYS A 546 10.83 2.48 -11.96
C CYS A 546 11.24 3.36 -10.77
N ARG A 547 12.29 4.18 -10.91
CA ARG A 547 12.69 5.19 -9.92
C ARG A 547 11.68 6.32 -9.84
N PHE A 548 11.53 6.94 -8.67
CA PHE A 548 10.56 8.01 -8.46
C PHE A 548 10.80 9.18 -9.41
N SER A 549 12.05 9.60 -9.60
CA SER A 549 12.44 10.68 -10.53
C SER A 549 11.95 10.46 -11.97
N ASN A 550 12.08 9.23 -12.49
CA ASN A 550 11.66 8.89 -13.85
C ASN A 550 10.13 8.79 -13.98
N ILE A 551 9.45 8.26 -12.96
CA ILE A 551 7.98 8.28 -12.90
C ILE A 551 7.48 9.72 -12.86
N LEU A 552 8.07 10.57 -12.02
CA LEU A 552 7.71 11.99 -11.92
C LEU A 552 7.89 12.70 -13.26
N ARG A 553 9.02 12.48 -13.95
CA ARG A 553 9.26 12.99 -15.29
C ARG A 553 8.17 12.57 -16.28
N ALA A 554 7.90 11.27 -16.39
CA ALA A 554 6.90 10.74 -17.31
C ALA A 554 5.48 11.27 -17.00
N SER A 555 5.19 11.50 -15.71
CA SER A 555 3.94 12.05 -15.23
C SER A 555 3.73 13.51 -15.64
N ILE A 556 4.80 14.31 -15.63
CA ILE A 556 4.75 15.74 -16.00
C ILE A 556 4.75 15.93 -17.53
N GLU A 557 5.62 15.23 -18.27
CA GLU A 557 5.70 15.33 -19.75
C GLU A 557 4.49 14.68 -20.45
N ARG A 558 3.80 13.76 -19.76
CA ARG A 558 2.55 13.09 -20.18
C ARG A 558 2.47 12.83 -21.69
N GLU A 559 3.15 11.79 -22.14
CA GLU A 559 3.02 11.30 -23.52
C GLU A 559 1.93 10.22 -23.61
N ALA A 560 0.89 10.48 -24.39
CA ALA A 560 -0.24 9.57 -24.54
C ALA A 560 -0.68 9.41 -25.99
N GLN A 561 -1.22 8.24 -26.33
CA GLN A 561 -1.89 8.01 -27.61
C GLN A 561 -3.32 7.57 -27.35
N ASN A 562 -4.30 8.29 -27.88
CA ASN A 562 -5.71 7.97 -27.74
C ASN A 562 -6.47 8.24 -29.05
N ARG A 563 -7.74 7.84 -29.11
CA ARG A 563 -8.61 8.22 -30.23
C ARG A 563 -9.17 9.61 -29.97
N GLY A 564 -8.93 10.53 -30.90
CA GLY A 564 -9.43 11.90 -30.85
C GLY A 564 -10.07 12.31 -32.17
N TRP A 565 -10.98 13.29 -32.12
CA TRP A 565 -11.57 13.88 -33.32
C TRP A 565 -10.53 14.74 -34.05
N CYS A 566 -10.28 14.45 -35.33
CA CYS A 566 -9.42 15.29 -36.17
C CYS A 566 -10.27 16.19 -37.06
N SER A 567 -10.15 17.51 -36.91
CA SER A 567 -10.88 18.50 -37.74
C SER A 567 -10.56 18.38 -39.23
N THR A 568 -9.29 18.12 -39.58
CA THR A 568 -8.86 17.93 -40.98
C THR A 568 -9.39 16.63 -41.61
N CYS A 569 -9.35 15.51 -40.88
CA CYS A 569 -9.86 14.23 -41.38
C CYS A 569 -11.38 14.06 -41.23
N ARG A 570 -12.04 14.95 -40.46
CA ARG A 570 -13.45 14.89 -40.08
C ARG A 570 -13.91 13.52 -39.55
N ARG A 571 -13.01 12.82 -38.85
CA ARG A 571 -13.29 11.53 -38.20
C ARG A 571 -12.38 11.33 -37.00
N TYR A 572 -12.77 10.39 -36.13
CA TYR A 572 -11.92 9.95 -35.03
C TYR A 572 -10.69 9.20 -35.55
N GLN A 573 -9.51 9.72 -35.22
CA GLN A 573 -8.21 9.15 -35.58
C GLN A 573 -7.37 8.92 -34.32
N GLN A 574 -6.31 8.12 -34.45
CA GLN A 574 -5.30 8.03 -33.40
C GLN A 574 -4.54 9.36 -33.36
N VAL A 575 -4.53 10.00 -32.20
CA VAL A 575 -3.80 11.23 -31.93
C VAL A 575 -2.72 10.96 -30.90
N ALA A 576 -1.54 11.53 -31.11
CA ALA A 576 -0.45 11.56 -30.14
C ALA A 576 -0.51 12.90 -29.40
N ILE A 577 -0.62 12.82 -28.09
CA ILE A 577 -0.63 13.96 -27.17
C ILE A 577 0.72 14.01 -26.49
N ARG A 578 1.37 15.17 -26.53
CA ARG A 578 2.63 15.42 -25.84
C ARG A 578 2.55 16.74 -25.09
N LYS A 579 2.92 16.74 -23.81
CA LYS A 579 3.02 17.95 -23.00
C LYS A 579 4.48 18.35 -22.84
N THR A 580 4.83 19.54 -23.33
CA THR A 580 6.18 20.10 -23.22
C THR A 580 6.19 21.17 -22.15
N VAL A 581 6.97 20.96 -21.10
CA VAL A 581 7.10 21.90 -19.98
C VAL A 581 7.93 23.11 -20.42
N GLU A 582 7.42 24.30 -20.17
CA GLU A 582 8.13 25.56 -20.38
C GLU A 582 8.79 26.02 -19.08
N ARG A 583 8.06 25.94 -17.96
CA ARG A 583 8.51 26.40 -16.65
C ARG A 583 7.96 25.51 -15.54
N MET A 584 8.83 25.09 -14.63
CA MET A 584 8.45 24.38 -13.40
C MET A 584 7.96 25.36 -12.31
N PRO A 585 7.00 24.95 -11.46
CA PRO A 585 6.50 25.77 -10.37
C PRO A 585 7.45 25.79 -9.16
N MET A 586 7.40 26.80 -8.30
CA MET A 586 8.22 26.82 -7.09
C MET A 586 7.78 25.77 -6.05
N VAL A 587 6.50 25.37 -6.07
CA VAL A 587 5.88 24.32 -5.27
C VAL A 587 5.25 23.30 -6.22
N LEU A 588 5.70 22.06 -6.12
CA LEU A 588 5.21 20.95 -6.92
C LEU A 588 4.29 20.07 -6.07
N MET A 589 2.98 20.21 -6.31
CA MET A 589 1.94 19.37 -5.69
C MET A 589 1.71 18.11 -6.54
N ILE A 590 1.84 16.95 -5.92
CA ILE A 590 1.77 15.65 -6.60
C ILE A 590 0.70 14.79 -5.95
N ASN A 591 -0.20 14.26 -6.78
CA ASN A 591 -1.15 13.23 -6.39
C ASN A 591 -0.53 11.85 -6.64
N ALA A 592 -0.51 10.99 -5.62
CA ALA A 592 0.09 9.66 -5.72
C ALA A 592 -0.67 8.75 -6.71
N ALA A 593 -1.95 8.99 -6.95
CA ALA A 593 -2.75 8.33 -7.99
C ALA A 593 -2.66 6.79 -7.97
N ILE A 594 -2.67 6.19 -6.78
CA ILE A 594 -2.68 4.72 -6.61
C ILE A 594 -4.07 4.20 -6.98
N ASN A 595 -4.23 3.85 -8.25
CA ASN A 595 -5.48 3.37 -8.84
C ASN A 595 -5.57 1.83 -8.92
N ASN A 596 -4.45 1.13 -8.68
CA ASN A 596 -4.35 -0.32 -8.76
C ASN A 596 -3.41 -0.83 -7.64
N PRO A 597 -3.68 -1.99 -7.01
CA PRO A 597 -2.78 -2.60 -6.04
C PRO A 597 -1.34 -2.81 -6.53
N VAL A 598 -1.12 -2.95 -7.86
CA VAL A 598 0.24 -3.01 -8.43
C VAL A 598 1.01 -1.69 -8.20
N CYS A 599 0.36 -0.54 -8.36
CA CYS A 599 0.97 0.78 -8.15
C CYS A 599 1.46 0.94 -6.70
N ARG A 600 0.75 0.34 -5.73
CA ARG A 600 1.13 0.35 -4.32
C ARG A 600 2.45 -0.36 -4.06
N GLN A 601 2.81 -1.36 -4.87
CA GLN A 601 4.04 -2.12 -4.66
C GLN A 601 5.30 -1.27 -4.90
N PHE A 602 5.24 -0.25 -5.76
CA PHE A 602 6.34 0.71 -5.93
C PHE A 602 6.64 1.45 -4.62
N TRP A 603 5.59 1.91 -3.94
CA TRP A 603 5.69 2.60 -2.65
C TRP A 603 6.24 1.71 -1.52
N SER A 604 6.04 0.40 -1.62
CA SER A 604 6.58 -0.56 -0.64
C SER A 604 8.10 -0.78 -0.75
N ILE A 605 8.73 -0.31 -1.84
CA ILE A 605 10.18 -0.41 -2.05
C ILE A 605 10.88 0.52 -1.02
N PRO A 606 11.81 -0.01 -0.19
CA PRO A 606 12.51 0.81 0.79
C PRO A 606 13.29 1.97 0.16
N GLY A 607 13.12 3.18 0.68
CA GLY A 607 13.82 4.37 0.18
C GLY A 607 13.38 4.84 -1.21
N TRP A 608 12.21 4.41 -1.69
CA TRP A 608 11.72 4.74 -3.03
C TRP A 608 11.28 6.20 -3.18
N LEU A 609 10.70 6.79 -2.14
CA LEU A 609 10.37 8.22 -2.11
C LEU A 609 11.63 9.01 -1.68
N PRO A 610 12.24 9.82 -2.57
CA PRO A 610 13.37 10.65 -2.20
C PRO A 610 12.92 11.89 -1.39
N GLU A 611 13.80 12.43 -0.56
CA GLU A 611 13.54 13.73 0.09
C GLU A 611 13.86 14.90 -0.83
N GLU A 612 14.78 14.71 -1.77
CA GLU A 612 15.18 15.74 -2.72
C GLU A 612 15.13 15.20 -4.14
N VAL A 613 14.57 16.02 -5.04
CA VAL A 613 14.58 15.76 -6.49
C VAL A 613 15.14 16.98 -7.22
N GLY A 614 16.00 16.76 -8.21
CA GLY A 614 16.49 17.81 -9.08
C GLY A 614 15.83 17.72 -10.45
N ILE A 615 15.37 18.86 -10.99
CA ILE A 615 14.73 18.93 -12.29
C ILE A 615 15.49 19.93 -13.17
N ILE A 616 15.77 19.52 -14.41
CA ILE A 616 16.32 20.37 -15.47
C ILE A 616 15.36 20.35 -16.66
N THR A 617 15.04 21.52 -17.20
CA THR A 617 14.18 21.69 -18.39
C THR A 617 14.97 22.31 -19.54
N ASP A 618 15.28 21.50 -20.56
CA ASP A 618 16.08 21.92 -21.74
C ASP A 618 15.18 22.22 -22.97
N GLY A 619 14.11 23.00 -22.80
CA GLY A 619 13.22 23.52 -23.86
C GLY A 619 12.45 22.49 -24.71
N LYS A 620 12.81 21.20 -24.67
CA LYS A 620 12.16 20.08 -25.40
C LYS A 620 12.11 18.79 -24.60
N GLN A 621 12.93 18.67 -23.55
CA GLN A 621 13.03 17.48 -22.70
C GLN A 621 13.28 17.90 -21.24
N MET A 622 12.56 17.26 -20.33
CA MET A 622 12.75 17.36 -18.89
C MET A 622 13.63 16.20 -18.42
N ARG A 623 14.56 16.47 -17.51
CA ARG A 623 15.33 15.43 -16.80
C ARG A 623 15.11 15.59 -15.30
N CYS A 624 14.94 14.46 -14.61
CA CYS A 624 14.71 14.42 -13.17
C CYS A 624 15.77 13.52 -12.53
N PHE A 625 16.35 13.96 -11.42
CA PHE A 625 17.47 13.34 -10.73
C PHE A 625 17.12 13.14 -9.26
N GLU A 626 17.60 12.05 -8.67
CA GLU A 626 17.44 11.74 -7.24
C GLU A 626 18.73 11.11 -6.69
N GLY A 627 18.89 11.10 -5.36
CA GLY A 627 19.99 10.41 -4.68
C GLY A 627 21.39 10.82 -5.18
N ALA A 628 22.25 9.84 -5.47
CA ALA A 628 23.64 10.09 -5.89
C ALA A 628 23.77 10.90 -7.19
N GLU A 629 22.83 10.73 -8.13
CA GLU A 629 22.81 11.47 -9.40
C GLU A 629 22.54 12.96 -9.15
N LEU A 630 21.59 13.27 -8.28
CA LEU A 630 21.33 14.65 -7.85
C LEU A 630 22.55 15.27 -7.16
N GLN A 631 23.21 14.52 -6.28
CA GLN A 631 24.41 14.99 -5.58
C GLN A 631 25.56 15.26 -6.55
N ALA A 632 25.72 14.47 -7.61
CA ALA A 632 26.71 14.74 -8.66
C ALA A 632 26.39 16.04 -9.40
N GLN A 633 25.13 16.25 -9.82
CA GLN A 633 24.70 17.47 -10.51
C GLN A 633 24.83 18.73 -9.62
N LYS A 634 24.58 18.62 -8.32
CA LYS A 634 24.82 19.71 -7.34
C LYS A 634 26.30 20.10 -7.28
N ARG A 635 27.22 19.11 -7.27
CA ARG A 635 28.67 19.36 -7.25
C ARG A 635 29.18 19.98 -8.56
N GLU A 636 28.61 19.56 -9.68
CA GLU A 636 28.93 20.07 -11.02
C GLU A 636 28.38 21.48 -11.28
N LYS A 637 27.51 22.01 -10.41
CA LYS A 637 26.82 23.31 -10.57
C LYS A 637 26.16 23.46 -11.94
N THR A 638 25.46 22.40 -12.37
CA THR A 638 24.77 22.36 -13.66
C THR A 638 23.80 23.55 -13.78
N PRO A 639 23.84 24.32 -14.88
CA PRO A 639 22.94 25.47 -15.06
C PRO A 639 21.48 25.00 -15.14
N ASN A 640 20.57 25.84 -14.63
CA ASN A 640 19.12 25.60 -14.61
C ASN A 640 18.66 24.36 -13.80
N LEU A 641 19.50 23.85 -12.89
CA LEU A 641 19.09 22.80 -11.95
C LEU A 641 18.18 23.38 -10.86
N LEU A 642 16.92 22.98 -10.88
CA LEU A 642 15.96 23.28 -9.82
C LEU A 642 15.93 22.12 -8.82
N VAL A 643 16.40 22.37 -7.60
CA VAL A 643 16.40 21.37 -6.52
C VAL A 643 15.15 21.58 -5.68
N TYR A 644 14.30 20.56 -5.61
CA TYR A 644 13.14 20.50 -4.75
C TYR A 644 13.40 19.60 -3.54
N GLN A 645 12.87 20.00 -2.40
CA GLN A 645 12.85 19.23 -1.15
C GLN A 645 11.40 18.86 -0.81
N LEU A 646 11.19 17.68 -0.22
CA LEU A 646 9.90 17.18 0.23
C LEU A 646 9.47 17.92 1.50
N VAL A 647 8.36 18.66 1.43
CA VAL A 647 7.79 19.37 2.58
C VAL A 647 7.01 18.41 3.47
N GLY A 648 6.22 17.53 2.85
CA GLY A 648 5.37 16.59 3.55
C GLY A 648 4.47 15.80 2.62
N LEU A 649 3.69 14.91 3.22
CA LEU A 649 2.74 14.06 2.53
C LEU A 649 1.48 13.80 3.36
N VAL A 650 0.35 13.72 2.68
CA VAL A 650 -0.92 13.20 3.22
C VAL A 650 -0.98 11.71 2.93
N ALA A 651 -1.31 10.91 3.95
CA ALA A 651 -1.51 9.47 3.83
C ALA A 651 -2.90 9.06 4.35
N GLU A 652 -3.50 8.09 3.68
CA GLU A 652 -4.66 7.35 4.17
C GLU A 652 -4.18 6.23 5.10
N ILE A 653 -4.80 6.17 6.27
CA ILE A 653 -4.63 5.12 7.26
C ILE A 653 -5.90 4.28 7.26
N ASP A 654 -5.79 3.05 6.80
CA ASP A 654 -6.86 2.06 6.72
C ASP A 654 -6.49 0.82 7.54
N VAL A 655 -6.84 0.84 8.83
CA VAL A 655 -6.64 -0.27 9.75
C VAL A 655 -7.93 -1.08 9.81
N VAL A 656 -7.86 -2.38 9.48
CA VAL A 656 -9.02 -3.29 9.40
C VAL A 656 -9.88 -3.27 10.68
N GLU A 657 -9.26 -3.03 11.83
CA GLU A 657 -9.90 -2.98 13.14
C GLU A 657 -10.70 -1.69 13.40
N GLN A 658 -10.38 -0.57 12.74
CA GLN A 658 -10.94 0.76 13.03
C GLN A 658 -12.23 1.10 12.27
N LYS A 659 -12.79 0.16 11.49
CA LYS A 659 -14.03 0.27 10.69
C LYS A 659 -14.09 1.39 9.64
N LYS A 660 -13.34 2.50 9.78
CA LYS A 660 -13.31 3.64 8.84
C LYS A 660 -11.87 4.13 8.60
N PRO A 661 -11.45 4.31 7.33
CA PRO A 661 -10.18 4.95 7.03
C PRO A 661 -10.23 6.45 7.35
N HIS A 662 -9.09 7.03 7.72
CA HIS A 662 -8.92 8.47 7.92
C HIS A 662 -7.61 8.95 7.29
N LEU A 663 -7.38 10.26 7.31
CA LEU A 663 -6.22 10.89 6.69
C LEU A 663 -5.32 11.53 7.74
N VAL A 664 -4.02 11.33 7.59
CA VAL A 664 -3.00 11.96 8.43
C VAL A 664 -1.96 12.65 7.56
N SER A 665 -1.25 13.62 8.13
CA SER A 665 -0.17 14.32 7.45
C SER A 665 1.17 14.11 8.13
N PHE A 666 2.19 13.79 7.34
CA PHE A 666 3.58 13.77 7.77
C PHE A 666 4.29 14.97 7.19
N ILE A 667 4.91 15.79 8.04
CA ILE A 667 5.43 17.09 7.64
C ILE A 667 6.81 17.30 8.27
N ASP A 668 7.79 17.74 7.48
CA ASP A 668 9.06 18.26 7.99
C ASP A 668 8.88 19.73 8.37
N VAL A 669 8.56 19.96 9.65
CA VAL A 669 8.26 21.31 10.16
C VAL A 669 9.47 22.24 10.09
N ALA A 670 10.68 21.69 10.00
CA ALA A 670 11.93 22.46 9.90
C ALA A 670 11.98 23.30 8.62
N ILE A 671 11.31 22.89 7.54
CA ILE A 671 11.28 23.64 6.28
C ILE A 671 10.59 25.00 6.44
N SER A 672 9.57 25.05 7.31
CA SER A 672 8.81 26.27 7.64
C SER A 672 9.33 27.00 8.88
N ALA A 673 10.42 26.53 9.50
CA ALA A 673 10.96 27.18 10.68
C ALA A 673 11.56 28.54 10.31
N THR A 674 11.29 29.57 11.12
CA THR A 674 11.86 30.91 10.98
C THR A 674 13.35 30.95 11.31
N THR A 675 13.79 30.03 12.17
CA THR A 675 15.22 29.85 12.48
C THR A 675 15.82 28.83 11.50
N PRO A 676 16.96 29.16 10.86
CA PRO A 676 17.59 28.25 9.93
C PRO A 676 18.12 27.02 10.67
N THR A 677 17.55 25.86 10.37
CA THR A 677 17.95 24.56 10.92
C THR A 677 18.20 23.58 9.79
N GLU A 678 19.40 23.01 9.73
CA GLU A 678 19.78 22.03 8.72
C GLU A 678 19.13 20.66 8.95
N GLU A 679 18.80 20.34 10.20
CA GLU A 679 18.16 19.07 10.56
C GLU A 679 16.66 19.06 10.22
N SER A 680 16.22 18.00 9.53
CA SER A 680 14.81 17.71 9.31
C SER A 680 14.14 17.21 10.58
N LYS A 681 12.93 17.72 10.86
CA LYS A 681 12.13 17.37 12.03
C LYS A 681 10.73 16.94 11.60
N TRP A 682 10.55 15.64 11.44
CA TRP A 682 9.30 15.07 10.95
C TRP A 682 8.27 14.96 12.07
N HIS A 683 7.05 15.43 11.79
CA HIS A 683 5.92 15.37 12.70
C HIS A 683 4.73 14.69 12.01
N LEU A 684 3.98 13.91 12.78
CA LEU A 684 2.67 13.38 12.42
C LEU A 684 1.60 14.33 12.94
N PHE A 685 0.72 14.76 12.02
CA PHE A 685 -0.50 15.49 12.30
C PHE A 685 -1.68 14.54 12.03
N ASN A 686 -2.22 13.96 13.09
CA ASN A 686 -3.44 13.16 13.09
C ASN A 686 -4.52 14.00 13.78
N ASP A 687 -5.13 14.90 13.02
CA ASP A 687 -6.06 15.92 13.52
C ASP A 687 -5.47 16.75 14.67
N PHE A 688 -5.97 16.59 15.90
CA PHE A 688 -5.49 17.30 17.09
C PHE A 688 -4.33 16.59 17.80
N LEU A 689 -4.03 15.34 17.42
CA LEU A 689 -2.85 14.60 17.88
C LEU A 689 -1.64 15.02 17.03
N VAL A 690 -0.63 15.57 17.69
CA VAL A 690 0.62 15.98 17.05
C VAL A 690 1.79 15.38 17.80
N THR A 691 2.63 14.62 17.09
CA THR A 691 3.81 13.96 17.65
C THR A 691 4.98 13.97 16.68
N GLU A 692 6.20 14.02 17.21
CA GLU A 692 7.41 13.82 16.41
C GLU A 692 7.51 12.34 15.98
N VAL A 693 8.01 12.09 14.76
CA VAL A 693 8.15 10.75 14.18
C VAL A 693 9.47 10.62 13.42
N ASP A 694 10.01 9.41 13.37
CA ASP A 694 11.26 9.16 12.66
C ASP A 694 11.07 9.24 11.14
N LYS A 695 12.03 9.88 10.47
CA LYS A 695 12.08 9.99 9.01
C LYS A 695 11.91 8.65 8.28
N ASN A 696 12.58 7.59 8.77
CA ASN A 696 12.51 6.27 8.15
C ASN A 696 11.09 5.68 8.23
N GLU A 697 10.34 6.01 9.29
CA GLU A 697 8.95 5.60 9.45
C GLU A 697 8.05 6.37 8.48
N VAL A 698 8.27 7.68 8.32
CA VAL A 698 7.51 8.53 7.39
C VAL A 698 7.64 8.04 5.96
N LEU A 699 8.87 7.78 5.49
CA LEU A 699 9.16 7.41 4.11
C LEU A 699 8.91 5.92 3.82
N SER A 700 8.54 5.12 4.82
CA SER A 700 8.20 3.71 4.64
C SER A 700 6.70 3.51 4.41
N PHE A 701 6.37 2.76 3.36
CA PHE A 701 5.01 2.31 3.04
C PHE A 701 4.96 0.78 2.88
N LYS A 702 5.72 0.06 3.70
CA LYS A 702 5.68 -1.42 3.75
C LYS A 702 4.38 -1.93 4.35
N GLN A 703 3.75 -1.12 5.19
CA GLN A 703 2.55 -1.47 5.93
C GLN A 703 1.32 -1.48 5.01
N PRO A 704 0.45 -2.50 5.10
CA PRO A 704 -0.76 -2.60 4.27
C PRO A 704 -1.83 -1.57 4.63
N TRP A 705 -1.76 -0.96 5.82
CA TRP A 705 -2.70 0.04 6.30
C TRP A 705 -2.29 1.50 5.96
N LYS A 706 -1.06 1.75 5.51
CA LYS A 706 -0.55 3.11 5.22
C LYS A 706 -0.39 3.34 3.71
N GLN A 707 -1.11 4.32 3.15
CA GLN A 707 -1.06 4.63 1.72
C GLN A 707 -0.85 6.12 1.47
N PRO A 708 0.08 6.55 0.60
CA PRO A 708 0.25 7.96 0.27
C PRO A 708 -0.86 8.45 -0.68
N CYS A 709 -1.29 9.70 -0.49
CA CYS A 709 -2.33 10.35 -1.29
C CYS A 709 -1.81 11.60 -1.99
N VAL A 710 -1.26 12.55 -1.24
CA VAL A 710 -0.77 13.84 -1.75
C VAL A 710 0.65 14.08 -1.23
N LEU A 711 1.54 14.55 -2.08
CA LEU A 711 2.92 14.92 -1.74
C LEU A 711 3.12 16.39 -2.09
N SER A 712 3.89 17.11 -1.29
CA SER A 712 4.32 18.47 -1.60
C SER A 712 5.83 18.56 -1.63
N TYR A 713 6.35 19.05 -2.75
CA TYR A 713 7.76 19.43 -2.91
C TYR A 713 7.86 20.94 -3.09
N GLN A 714 8.91 21.55 -2.55
CA GLN A 714 9.19 22.98 -2.70
C GLN A 714 10.63 23.18 -3.14
N ILE A 715 10.91 24.22 -3.93
CA ILE A 715 12.28 24.61 -4.25
C ILE A 715 13.10 24.85 -2.95
N SER A 716 14.28 24.24 -2.88
CA SER A 716 15.17 24.29 -1.71
C SER A 716 15.57 25.70 -1.30
N THR A 717 15.62 26.66 -2.23
CA THR A 717 15.92 28.07 -1.94
C THR A 717 14.83 28.78 -1.15
N ALA A 718 13.62 28.23 -1.10
CA ALA A 718 12.49 28.78 -0.33
C ALA A 718 12.37 28.16 1.08
N ARG A 719 13.29 27.28 1.48
CA ARG A 719 13.40 26.78 2.87
C ARG A 719 13.61 27.97 3.81
N HIS A 720 12.93 27.95 4.96
CA HIS A 720 12.95 29.04 5.95
C HIS A 720 12.43 30.39 5.43
N GLY A 721 11.84 30.42 4.23
CA GLY A 721 11.30 31.63 3.61
C GLY A 721 9.93 32.02 4.16
N VAL A 722 9.71 31.96 5.48
CA VAL A 722 8.49 32.48 6.10
C VAL A 722 8.58 34.01 6.17
N ASP A 723 7.58 34.69 5.65
CA ASP A 723 7.55 36.15 5.56
C ASP A 723 6.46 36.75 6.45
N ASP A 724 6.87 37.58 7.40
CA ASP A 724 6.00 38.30 8.33
C ASP A 724 5.70 39.74 7.87
N SER A 725 6.18 40.16 6.69
CA SER A 725 6.00 41.52 6.19
C SER A 725 4.53 41.91 5.94
N TRP A 726 3.65 40.93 5.75
CA TRP A 726 2.20 41.13 5.62
C TRP A 726 1.61 41.89 6.83
N LYS A 727 2.16 41.71 8.03
CA LYS A 727 1.75 42.42 9.25
C LYS A 727 1.94 43.94 9.13
N ASN A 728 2.96 44.36 8.39
CA ASN A 728 3.24 45.78 8.13
C ASN A 728 2.42 46.31 6.95
N ALA A 729 2.03 45.44 6.03
CA ALA A 729 1.24 45.76 4.84
C ALA A 729 -0.28 45.59 5.04
N LEU A 730 -0.71 45.35 6.29
CA LEU A 730 -2.09 45.09 6.66
C LEU A 730 -3.00 46.28 6.30
N ASP A 731 -4.00 46.02 5.47
CA ASP A 731 -4.95 47.02 5.01
C ASP A 731 -6.08 47.22 6.03
N THR A 732 -5.91 48.19 6.93
CA THR A 732 -6.91 48.52 7.96
C THR A 732 -8.07 49.38 7.43
N THR A 733 -8.28 49.51 6.12
CA THR A 733 -9.32 50.39 5.56
C THR A 733 -10.72 50.00 5.98
N LEU A 734 -11.01 48.70 6.16
CA LEU A 734 -12.33 48.20 6.56
C LEU A 734 -12.81 48.79 7.90
N LEU A 735 -11.89 49.13 8.81
CA LEU A 735 -12.21 49.75 10.10
C LEU A 735 -12.77 51.18 9.99
N PHE A 736 -12.54 51.86 8.87
CA PHE A 736 -12.88 53.27 8.68
C PHE A 736 -14.05 53.51 7.72
N TYR A 737 -14.65 52.44 7.18
CA TYR A 737 -15.76 52.54 6.22
C TYR A 737 -17.01 51.83 6.73
N GLU A 738 -18.16 52.49 6.56
CA GLU A 738 -19.47 51.84 6.74
C GLU A 738 -19.72 50.91 5.55
N TRP A 739 -19.89 49.62 5.83
CA TRP A 739 -20.21 48.62 4.82
C TRP A 739 -21.46 47.85 5.22
N SER A 740 -22.40 47.71 4.27
CA SER A 740 -23.74 47.14 4.50
C SER A 740 -24.22 46.41 3.25
N MET A 741 -24.76 45.20 3.41
CA MET A 741 -25.36 44.45 2.29
C MET A 741 -26.79 44.88 1.97
N ASN A 742 -27.57 45.26 2.99
CA ASN A 742 -28.98 45.61 2.86
C ASN A 742 -29.21 47.13 2.74
N ASN A 743 -28.14 47.92 2.63
CA ASN A 743 -28.15 49.39 2.64
C ASN A 743 -28.79 50.00 3.90
N CYS A 744 -28.92 49.23 4.97
CA CYS A 744 -29.35 49.73 6.27
C CYS A 744 -28.14 50.32 7.01
N ARG A 745 -28.34 51.45 7.67
CA ARG A 745 -27.27 52.06 8.47
C ARG A 745 -27.23 51.46 9.87
N PRO A 746 -26.04 51.42 10.52
CA PRO A 746 -25.94 51.16 11.94
C PRO A 746 -26.81 52.13 12.76
N ILE A 747 -27.09 51.77 14.01
CA ILE A 747 -27.77 52.65 14.96
C ILE A 747 -27.09 54.03 15.04
N GLU A 748 -27.85 55.11 15.23
CA GLU A 748 -27.31 56.49 15.23
C GLU A 748 -26.20 56.73 16.28
N SER A 749 -26.17 55.92 17.34
CA SER A 749 -25.13 55.95 18.38
C SER A 749 -23.82 55.26 17.96
N CYS A 750 -23.82 54.44 16.90
CA CYS A 750 -22.64 53.78 16.37
C CYS A 750 -21.90 54.72 15.42
N GLN A 751 -20.65 55.03 15.75
CA GLN A 751 -19.80 55.93 14.98
C GLN A 751 -18.53 55.19 14.56
N VAL A 752 -18.40 54.94 13.25
CA VAL A 752 -17.22 54.29 12.66
C VAL A 752 -15.95 55.04 13.01
N LEU A 753 -14.83 54.31 13.13
CA LEU A 753 -13.54 54.90 13.46
C LEU A 753 -13.14 55.91 12.38
N LYS A 754 -12.50 56.98 12.83
CA LYS A 754 -11.84 57.92 11.93
C LYS A 754 -10.37 57.53 11.78
N PRO A 755 -9.70 57.90 10.67
CA PRO A 755 -8.28 57.56 10.47
C PRO A 755 -7.33 58.02 11.59
N ASN A 756 -7.69 59.04 12.35
CA ASN A 756 -6.95 59.52 13.52
C ASN A 756 -7.16 58.65 14.78
N GLU A 757 -8.17 57.78 14.79
CA GLU A 757 -8.49 56.83 15.87
C GLU A 757 -7.99 55.41 15.52
N LYS A 758 -7.05 55.28 14.58
CA LYS A 758 -6.48 53.98 14.19
C LYS A 758 -6.00 53.20 15.44
N PRO A 759 -6.47 51.96 15.67
CA PRO A 759 -6.01 51.14 16.78
C PRO A 759 -4.49 50.90 16.72
N THR A 760 -3.85 50.91 17.89
CA THR A 760 -2.41 50.64 18.04
C THR A 760 -2.19 49.59 19.14
N PRO A 761 -1.02 48.93 19.19
CA PRO A 761 -0.72 47.99 20.28
C PRO A 761 -0.94 48.64 21.65
N GLY A 762 -1.85 48.08 22.44
CA GLY A 762 -2.25 48.61 23.75
C GLY A 762 -3.55 49.44 23.77
N THR A 763 -4.18 49.71 22.61
CA THR A 763 -5.53 50.28 22.56
C THR A 763 -6.54 49.30 23.16
N ALA A 764 -7.29 49.74 24.18
CA ALA A 764 -8.33 48.95 24.79
C ALA A 764 -9.66 49.10 24.04
N ILE A 765 -10.27 47.98 23.67
CA ILE A 765 -11.62 47.89 23.11
C ILE A 765 -12.41 46.86 23.91
N ALA A 766 -13.71 47.08 24.06
CA ALA A 766 -14.60 46.05 24.58
C ALA A 766 -15.42 45.46 23.44
N LEU A 767 -15.49 44.14 23.40
CA LEU A 767 -16.12 43.35 22.36
C LEU A 767 -17.12 42.42 23.01
N ASP A 768 -18.33 42.38 22.45
CA ASP A 768 -19.39 41.48 22.84
C ASP A 768 -20.04 40.87 21.60
N THR A 769 -20.48 39.62 21.71
CA THR A 769 -20.95 38.84 20.58
C THR A 769 -22.15 38.00 20.94
N GLU A 770 -23.16 38.02 20.07
CA GLU A 770 -24.37 37.23 20.23
C GLU A 770 -24.42 36.08 19.24
N PHE A 771 -24.92 34.94 19.70
CA PHE A 771 -25.00 33.71 18.93
C PHE A 771 -26.45 33.21 18.80
N VAL A 772 -26.71 32.46 17.73
CA VAL A 772 -27.93 31.68 17.52
C VAL A 772 -27.58 30.21 17.39
N ASP A 773 -28.50 29.31 17.72
CA ASP A 773 -28.30 27.87 17.60
C ASP A 773 -28.66 27.39 16.19
N LEU A 774 -27.68 26.83 15.50
CA LEU A 774 -27.84 26.21 14.18
C LEU A 774 -28.22 24.72 14.32
N GLU A 775 -27.67 24.04 15.32
CA GLU A 775 -27.98 22.63 15.62
C GLU A 775 -28.00 22.40 17.14
N LYS A 776 -28.94 21.59 17.62
CA LYS A 776 -29.01 21.21 19.05
C LYS A 776 -28.04 20.08 19.36
N ALA A 777 -27.56 20.04 20.60
CA ALA A 777 -26.71 18.95 21.07
C ALA A 777 -27.45 17.60 21.02
N GLU A 778 -26.79 16.58 20.48
CA GLU A 778 -27.28 15.21 20.45
C GLU A 778 -26.76 14.46 21.68
N ILE A 779 -27.68 13.95 22.51
CA ILE A 779 -27.37 13.23 23.75
C ILE A 779 -27.90 11.81 23.62
N GLU A 780 -27.03 10.83 23.75
CA GLU A 780 -27.40 9.42 23.87
C GLU A 780 -27.54 9.06 25.34
N VAL A 781 -28.67 8.44 25.68
CA VAL A 781 -28.94 7.94 27.02
C VAL A 781 -28.66 6.44 27.00
N LYS A 782 -27.59 6.02 27.68
CA LYS A 782 -27.23 4.60 27.81
C LYS A 782 -28.21 3.87 28.72
N ALA A 783 -28.23 2.54 28.58
CA ALA A 783 -29.10 1.66 29.38
C ALA A 783 -28.83 1.72 30.91
N ASP A 784 -27.67 2.23 31.32
CA ASP A 784 -27.30 2.48 32.72
C ASP A 784 -27.79 3.84 33.25
N GLY A 785 -28.48 4.63 32.43
CA GLY A 785 -28.99 5.96 32.77
C GLY A 785 -27.95 7.08 32.66
N THR A 786 -26.74 6.79 32.16
CA THR A 786 -25.74 7.83 31.88
C THR A 786 -26.04 8.54 30.57
N HIS A 787 -25.89 9.86 30.58
CA HIS A 787 -26.06 10.71 29.41
C HIS A 787 -24.68 10.96 28.79
N GLU A 788 -24.45 10.49 27.58
CA GLU A 788 -23.25 10.78 26.81
C GLU A 788 -23.61 11.75 25.67
N MET A 789 -22.94 12.89 25.62
CA MET A 789 -23.14 13.85 24.53
C MET A 789 -22.36 13.35 23.31
N ILE A 790 -23.06 12.98 22.25
CA ILE A 790 -22.46 12.50 20.99
C ILE A 790 -21.95 13.68 20.17
N ARG A 791 -22.78 14.71 20.03
CA ARG A 791 -22.48 15.90 19.24
C ARG A 791 -22.85 17.16 20.02
N PRO A 792 -21.96 18.16 20.12
CA PRO A 792 -22.25 19.41 20.79
C PRO A 792 -23.25 20.24 19.98
N SER A 793 -23.88 21.21 20.63
CA SER A 793 -24.69 22.22 19.92
C SER A 793 -23.78 23.07 19.02
N LYS A 794 -24.26 23.38 17.82
CA LYS A 794 -23.55 24.24 16.87
C LYS A 794 -24.17 25.62 16.91
N SER A 795 -23.39 26.62 17.30
CA SER A 795 -23.80 28.01 17.28
C SER A 795 -23.29 28.75 16.04
N GLY A 796 -24.01 29.79 15.64
CA GLY A 796 -23.65 30.73 14.58
C GLY A 796 -23.56 32.14 15.15
N LEU A 797 -22.50 32.86 14.80
CA LEU A 797 -22.33 34.26 15.21
C LEU A 797 -23.36 35.12 14.49
N ALA A 798 -24.20 35.82 15.25
CA ALA A 798 -25.36 36.55 14.74
C ALA A 798 -25.22 38.07 14.86
N ARG A 799 -24.53 38.57 15.89
CA ARG A 799 -24.25 40.01 16.06
C ARG A 799 -22.90 40.21 16.73
N VAL A 800 -22.18 41.25 16.32
CA VAL A 800 -20.93 41.70 16.96
C VAL A 800 -21.04 43.17 17.28
N SER A 801 -20.77 43.53 18.53
CA SER A 801 -20.75 44.91 18.99
C SER A 801 -19.38 45.22 19.60
N VAL A 802 -18.73 46.27 19.10
CA VAL A 802 -17.41 46.71 19.59
C VAL A 802 -17.45 48.17 19.97
N ILE A 803 -17.01 48.47 21.19
CA ILE A 803 -17.01 49.82 21.77
C ILE A 803 -15.59 50.29 22.10
N ARG A 804 -15.38 51.61 22.03
CA ARG A 804 -14.11 52.25 22.39
C ARG A 804 -13.88 52.14 23.91
N GLY A 805 -12.73 51.62 24.33
CA GLY A 805 -12.37 51.48 25.75
C GLY A 805 -11.60 52.66 26.33
N ASN A 806 -11.24 53.66 25.54
CA ASN A 806 -10.54 54.86 25.98
C ASN A 806 -10.81 56.06 25.04
N GLY A 807 -10.40 57.26 25.48
CA GLY A 807 -10.47 58.49 24.69
C GLY A 807 -11.74 59.32 24.90
N THR A 808 -11.94 60.35 24.07
CA THR A 808 -13.08 61.28 24.20
C THR A 808 -14.44 60.65 23.88
N LEU A 809 -14.43 59.54 23.14
CA LEU A 809 -15.60 58.76 22.73
C LEU A 809 -15.63 57.39 23.43
N GLU A 810 -15.04 57.29 24.62
CA GLU A 810 -15.09 56.08 25.45
C GLU A 810 -16.54 55.61 25.63
N SER A 811 -16.75 54.29 25.60
CA SER A 811 -18.07 53.63 25.64
C SER A 811 -18.97 53.86 24.42
N SER A 812 -18.52 54.56 23.38
CA SER A 812 -19.27 54.63 22.11
C SER A 812 -18.98 53.43 21.20
N PRO A 813 -20.01 52.82 20.57
CA PRO A 813 -19.82 51.76 19.59
C PRO A 813 -19.23 52.31 18.29
N PHE A 814 -18.37 51.52 17.67
CA PHE A 814 -17.88 51.77 16.30
C PHE A 814 -18.13 50.59 15.36
N ILE A 815 -18.45 49.41 15.90
CA ILE A 815 -18.98 48.26 15.17
C ILE A 815 -20.25 47.83 15.89
N ASP A 816 -21.36 47.67 15.17
CA ASP A 816 -22.60 47.07 15.69
C ASP A 816 -23.30 46.35 14.54
N ASP A 817 -22.73 45.22 14.16
CA ASP A 817 -23.00 44.54 12.91
C ASP A 817 -23.76 43.24 13.13
N TYR A 818 -24.82 43.05 12.34
CA TYR A 818 -25.59 41.81 12.30
C TYR A 818 -25.04 40.94 11.18
N ILE A 819 -24.93 39.64 11.41
CA ILE A 819 -24.28 38.73 10.46
C ILE A 819 -25.33 37.92 9.72
N THR A 820 -25.23 37.91 8.39
CA THR A 820 -26.09 37.02 7.59
C THR A 820 -25.69 35.57 7.79
N ILE A 821 -26.67 34.72 8.07
CA ILE A 821 -26.50 33.27 8.23
C ILE A 821 -27.32 32.60 7.14
N LYS A 822 -26.64 31.80 6.31
CA LYS A 822 -27.27 31.02 5.22
C LYS A 822 -27.81 29.67 5.69
N ASP A 823 -27.27 29.16 6.79
CA ASP A 823 -27.69 27.90 7.40
C ASP A 823 -29.07 28.07 8.09
N PRO A 824 -29.89 27.01 8.16
CA PRO A 824 -31.15 27.06 8.90
C PRO A 824 -30.89 27.26 10.40
N ILE A 825 -31.53 28.27 10.98
CA ILE A 825 -31.46 28.56 12.42
C ILE A 825 -32.53 27.75 13.14
N VAL A 826 -32.12 26.95 14.13
CA VAL A 826 -33.01 26.10 14.93
C VAL A 826 -33.60 26.88 16.11
N ASP A 827 -32.79 27.69 16.78
CA ASP A 827 -33.23 28.56 17.86
C ASP A 827 -32.48 29.91 17.80
N TYR A 828 -33.23 31.01 17.84
CA TYR A 828 -32.65 32.35 17.87
C TYR A 828 -32.18 32.74 19.27
N VAL A 829 -32.57 31.98 20.29
CA VAL A 829 -32.16 32.19 21.69
C VAL A 829 -32.51 33.61 22.16
N THR A 830 -33.61 34.17 21.64
CA THR A 830 -33.98 35.60 21.74
C THR A 830 -34.03 36.13 23.17
N GLN A 831 -34.33 35.29 24.16
CA GLN A 831 -34.34 35.69 25.56
C GLN A 831 -32.94 36.08 26.09
N TYR A 832 -31.90 35.48 25.52
CA TYR A 832 -30.51 35.74 25.91
C TYR A 832 -29.82 36.66 24.89
N SER A 833 -30.00 36.41 23.59
CA SER A 833 -29.30 37.12 22.51
C SER A 833 -30.00 38.39 22.03
N GLY A 834 -31.30 38.53 22.30
CA GLY A 834 -32.13 39.61 21.76
C GLY A 834 -32.42 39.53 20.25
N ILE A 835 -31.87 38.55 19.52
CA ILE A 835 -32.04 38.41 18.07
C ILE A 835 -33.41 37.81 17.75
N LYS A 836 -34.12 38.42 16.79
CA LYS A 836 -35.46 37.98 16.35
C LYS A 836 -35.43 37.38 14.95
N PRO A 837 -36.41 36.51 14.62
CA PRO A 837 -36.61 36.06 13.25
C PRO A 837 -36.79 37.24 12.29
N GLY A 838 -35.97 37.28 11.23
CA GLY A 838 -35.92 38.38 10.26
C GLY A 838 -34.73 39.32 10.41
N ASP A 839 -34.11 39.40 11.59
CA ASP A 839 -32.98 40.32 11.84
C ASP A 839 -31.71 39.94 11.04
N LEU A 840 -31.59 38.68 10.63
CA LEU A 840 -30.41 38.13 9.93
C LEU A 840 -30.64 37.90 8.43
N ASP A 841 -31.84 38.20 7.92
CA ASP A 841 -32.20 38.05 6.50
C ASP A 841 -31.98 39.37 5.74
N PRO A 842 -31.14 39.37 4.68
CA PRO A 842 -30.88 40.58 3.87
C PRO A 842 -32.13 41.27 3.31
N ARG A 843 -33.25 40.57 3.15
CA ARG A 843 -34.48 41.11 2.56
C ARG A 843 -35.39 41.81 3.57
N THR A 844 -35.31 41.42 4.84
CA THR A 844 -36.28 41.81 5.86
C THR A 844 -35.65 42.53 7.05
N SER A 845 -34.34 42.37 7.26
CA SER A 845 -33.62 42.99 8.38
C SER A 845 -33.63 44.50 8.29
N ALA A 846 -33.90 45.15 9.42
CA ALA A 846 -33.78 46.60 9.62
C ALA A 846 -32.40 47.01 10.17
N HIS A 847 -31.52 46.05 10.46
CA HIS A 847 -30.21 46.26 11.05
C HIS A 847 -29.09 46.31 10.00
N ASN A 848 -27.90 46.81 10.36
CA ASN A 848 -26.74 46.77 9.45
C ASN A 848 -26.28 45.33 9.26
N LEU A 849 -26.56 44.74 8.08
CA LEU A 849 -26.27 43.34 7.83
C LEU A 849 -25.00 43.17 7.02
N VAL A 850 -24.10 42.30 7.50
CA VAL A 850 -22.80 42.02 6.88
C VAL A 850 -22.46 40.52 6.81
N PRO A 851 -21.61 40.04 5.88
CA PRO A 851 -21.09 38.70 5.87
C PRO A 851 -20.15 38.46 7.03
N LEU A 852 -20.12 37.21 7.48
CA LEU A 852 -19.22 36.75 8.54
C LEU A 852 -17.77 37.15 8.28
N LYS A 853 -17.29 37.01 7.04
CA LYS A 853 -15.92 37.34 6.66
C LYS A 853 -15.57 38.82 6.88
N ALA A 854 -16.47 39.75 6.60
CA ALA A 854 -16.19 41.18 6.73
C ALA A 854 -15.95 41.59 8.19
N VAL A 855 -16.75 41.04 9.11
CA VAL A 855 -16.59 41.22 10.55
C VAL A 855 -15.34 40.52 11.05
N PHE A 856 -15.08 39.30 10.54
CA PHE A 856 -13.90 38.53 10.92
C PHE A 856 -12.61 39.26 10.53
N SER A 857 -12.51 39.77 9.29
CA SER A 857 -11.41 40.64 8.85
C SER A 857 -11.22 41.84 9.78
N SER A 858 -12.31 42.56 10.06
CA SER A 858 -12.26 43.76 10.93
C SER A 858 -11.87 43.45 12.38
N ALA A 859 -12.15 42.24 12.86
CA ALA A 859 -11.78 41.79 14.21
C ALA A 859 -10.36 41.20 14.27
N THR A 860 -9.84 40.67 13.16
CA THR A 860 -8.48 40.15 13.06
C THR A 860 -7.44 41.23 12.78
N ASP A 861 -7.85 42.32 12.11
CA ASP A 861 -7.02 43.49 11.79
C ASP A 861 -6.82 44.41 13.01
#